data_AF-A0A136LZK3-F1
#
_entry.id   AF-A0A136LZK3-F1
#
_cell.length_a   1.000
_cell.length_b   1.000
_cell.length_c   1.000
_cell.angle_alpha   90.00
_cell.angle_beta   90.00
_cell.angle_gamma   90.00
#
_symmetry.space_group_name_H-M   'P 1'
#
loop_
_entity.id
_entity.type
_entity.pdbx_description
1 polymer ?
#
loop_
_entity_poly.entity_id
_entity_poly.type
_entity_poly.pdbx_seq_one_letter_code
_entity_poly.pdbx_strand_id
1 'polypeptide(L)'
;MTCPEYGVPVSAVLYYTGYVKTKKTVQERDTGLDMARGIAVLLMLFAHSVVFFNFNQNPLLRIIGQFGDIVVFSTFLFISGAVSYVAYLSVSETTWKQKRGRLLARAGRLLLVYYLIGIIGSYKYWQGLPVTSLPRILFEILTFTQVPSYSEFLIPFILYAVLFLFFRGLYRAAAESTWMAVLVSVIAYSLGSIIHATVTQLPAGFYTSFIAGYSDWFRFPVLQYTPVLIAGMYWSARTKSATAAGKAWLAFIWTAMWVFIIIAFNFNAYTTSADTVVYEPGIYYYRWPPSIQFLIIGIAFASLAMLVVQLVRSIDRAGVVQGPLTFIGANAFGFYFYHIVLLYLYRFAFNRRIENPFAVVALWLLLVAFCTALIYLVRILHYRLHIDKLHTRMSELLKGRKSVLLVAAAALFFLLVFSFNTIATTAPRFEQAFPPTDPEVEGIFLRTANPVWWDSTYKYHRRLTIENNNADVTAQRDTQAEFSFDHSALVEQGKSLADGSDLRLIYFTGEGYRVLSAAASGLNTSQAVIRFPLVLEVPPLTSDDYYFLYYGNDSVLSAFSEIPQNAAAQVGTVLGEEKVAAITVSLPRKWLLRGQGLTEEHTQMPFTVDLGDINISGDEVRVAVQGREIKSLTASRTRDNLFTVMLDGSDFQPGRYTLVASTPDGAFESATTEFNVSYPLYVTWSIDYEGFDVSKQYLDAMIAISEKYDMPVTHLFNPRIFIAGEVSRARASELVAWVLNRETQGDEIGLHLHMHTDMVRAAGLTPHEEPRWGGRVNGHDVLTTNYNYQEFDQLIKWSLDQFSKNGLPRPITFRAGGWFIDEENLQVLADNGFRVDTSGREFLIYGPNEIPHVWNLEITTRPFKPSVSDQNSDTPPQIDIWEFPNNGLDSTNNPGSFLIDRFNANYTGGTLREAQTVSYMSHPHWFNIYDNPKMYALLDHVENFAFKNDKGPVLYVTHEQALRGWELPT
;
A
#
# COMPACT_ATOMS: atom_id res chain seq x y z
N MET A 1 13.05 -10.79 101.23
CA MET A 1 14.49 -10.55 101.46
C MET A 1 14.96 -9.45 100.51
N THR A 2 15.79 -8.54 101.00
CA THR A 2 16.08 -7.18 100.51
C THR A 2 17.39 -7.03 99.69
N CYS A 3 17.38 -6.10 98.70
CA CYS A 3 18.42 -5.19 98.12
C CYS A 3 19.73 -5.69 97.44
N PRO A 4 20.44 -4.86 96.62
CA PRO A 4 20.12 -3.55 95.96
C PRO A 4 20.55 -3.52 94.45
N GLU A 5 19.97 -2.83 93.47
CA GLU A 5 19.57 -1.43 93.26
C GLU A 5 18.47 -1.39 92.18
N TYR A 6 17.57 -0.41 92.27
CA TYR A 6 16.32 -0.22 91.52
C TYR A 6 15.14 -1.10 91.99
N GLY A 7 14.58 -0.72 93.13
CA GLY A 7 13.37 -1.30 93.70
C GLY A 7 12.08 -0.96 92.93
N VAL A 8 11.19 -1.95 92.83
CA VAL A 8 9.73 -1.95 93.12
C VAL A 8 9.11 -3.26 92.57
N PRO A 9 8.05 -3.83 93.21
CA PRO A 9 7.94 -5.26 93.47
C PRO A 9 6.86 -6.03 92.67
N VAL A 10 6.97 -7.36 92.85
CA VAL A 10 6.12 -8.48 92.42
C VAL A 10 4.61 -8.21 92.45
N SER A 11 4.02 -8.07 91.27
CA SER A 11 2.59 -8.35 91.03
C SER A 11 2.33 -8.75 89.57
N ALA A 12 3.00 -9.81 89.08
CA ALA A 12 2.61 -10.47 87.82
C ALA A 12 3.18 -11.90 87.66
N VAL A 13 3.56 -12.58 88.76
CA VAL A 13 3.99 -13.98 88.74
C VAL A 13 2.91 -14.81 89.42
N LEU A 14 1.89 -15.20 88.65
CA LEU A 14 1.06 -16.41 88.81
C LEU A 14 -0.02 -16.44 87.73
N TYR A 15 0.40 -16.67 86.48
CA TYR A 15 -0.39 -17.38 85.46
C TYR A 15 0.60 -18.08 84.52
N TYR A 16 1.47 -18.91 85.13
CA TYR A 16 2.44 -19.77 84.45
C TYR A 16 2.08 -21.23 84.75
N THR A 17 0.94 -21.70 84.25
CA THR A 17 0.69 -23.12 83.94
C THR A 17 -0.48 -23.21 82.95
N GLY A 18 -0.28 -23.96 81.87
CA GLY A 18 -1.34 -24.32 80.94
C GLY A 18 -1.41 -23.45 79.69
N TYR A 19 -0.56 -23.72 78.71
CA TYR A 19 -0.99 -24.01 77.34
C TYR A 19 0.17 -24.64 76.59
N VAL A 20 0.14 -25.98 76.54
CA VAL A 20 0.86 -26.77 75.55
C VAL A 20 0.36 -26.31 74.17
N LYS A 21 1.00 -25.29 73.58
CA LYS A 21 0.90 -25.06 72.14
C LYS A 21 1.86 -26.05 71.49
N THR A 22 1.29 -27.18 71.07
CA THR A 22 1.85 -28.06 70.04
C THR A 22 2.67 -27.25 69.06
N LYS A 23 3.97 -27.53 69.00
CA LYS A 23 4.90 -27.03 67.98
C LYS A 23 4.27 -27.33 66.62
N LYS A 24 3.59 -26.33 66.02
CA LYS A 24 3.30 -26.36 64.59
C LYS A 24 4.68 -26.33 63.95
N THR A 25 5.17 -27.47 63.50
CA THR A 25 6.37 -27.58 62.66
C THR A 25 6.12 -26.75 61.41
N VAL A 26 6.44 -25.47 61.48
CA VAL A 26 6.54 -24.61 60.29
C VAL A 26 7.69 -25.19 59.51
N GLN A 27 7.37 -25.80 58.37
CA GLN A 27 8.36 -26.33 57.45
C GLN A 27 9.33 -25.20 57.08
N GLU A 28 10.59 -25.35 57.46
CA GLU A 28 11.63 -24.33 57.33
C GLU A 28 11.86 -24.02 55.84
N ARG A 29 12.00 -22.74 55.50
CA ARG A 29 12.23 -22.29 54.12
C ARG A 29 13.61 -22.77 53.65
N ASP A 30 13.68 -23.53 52.56
CA ASP A 30 14.97 -24.01 52.03
C ASP A 30 15.71 -22.86 51.32
N THR A 31 16.67 -22.26 52.02
CA THR A 31 17.52 -21.18 51.50
C THR A 31 18.38 -21.60 50.31
N GLY A 32 18.66 -22.91 50.15
CA GLY A 32 19.39 -23.40 48.99
C GLY A 32 18.63 -23.25 47.68
N LEU A 33 17.31 -23.47 47.70
CA LEU A 33 16.46 -23.23 46.53
C LEU A 33 16.35 -21.74 46.19
N ASP A 34 16.40 -20.87 47.20
CA ASP A 34 16.48 -19.43 46.96
C ASP A 34 17.84 -19.02 46.37
N MET A 35 18.96 -19.57 46.84
CA MET A 35 20.27 -19.27 46.22
C MET A 35 20.34 -19.71 44.75
N ALA A 36 19.87 -20.91 44.42
CA ALA A 36 19.81 -21.40 43.03
C ALA A 36 18.92 -20.50 42.16
N ARG A 37 17.80 -20.01 42.73
CA ARG A 37 16.94 -19.03 42.06
C ARG A 37 17.65 -17.70 41.87
N GLY A 38 18.48 -17.28 42.84
CA GLY A 38 19.28 -16.06 42.76
C GLY A 38 20.28 -16.09 41.59
N ILE A 39 20.93 -17.23 41.35
CA ILE A 39 21.80 -17.43 40.18
C ILE A 39 21.01 -17.23 38.88
N ALA A 40 19.84 -17.85 38.76
CA ALA A 40 18.98 -17.69 37.58
C ALA A 40 18.50 -16.23 37.38
N VAL A 41 18.19 -15.50 38.45
CA VAL A 41 17.83 -14.07 38.37
C VAL A 41 18.98 -13.23 37.85
N LEU A 42 20.21 -13.45 38.33
CA LEU A 42 21.38 -12.69 37.85
C LEU A 42 21.63 -12.91 36.36
N LEU A 43 21.53 -14.16 35.91
CA LEU A 43 21.65 -14.52 34.49
C LEU A 43 20.53 -13.92 33.63
N MET A 44 19.28 -13.95 34.11
CA MET A 44 18.13 -13.30 33.45
C MET A 44 18.37 -11.80 33.26
N LEU A 45 18.76 -11.10 34.34
CA LEU A 45 19.03 -9.67 34.30
C LEU A 45 20.17 -9.37 33.32
N PHE A 46 21.19 -10.24 33.26
CA PHE A 46 22.30 -10.07 32.33
C PHE A 46 21.85 -10.24 30.88
N ALA A 47 21.14 -11.33 30.56
CA ALA A 47 20.62 -11.59 29.21
C ALA A 47 19.78 -10.41 28.71
N HIS A 48 18.79 -9.95 29.50
CA HIS A 48 17.98 -8.79 29.12
C HIS A 48 18.80 -7.49 29.02
N SER A 49 19.86 -7.31 29.83
CA SER A 49 20.73 -6.13 29.72
C SER A 49 21.53 -6.13 28.42
N VAL A 50 22.00 -7.30 27.95
CA VAL A 50 22.66 -7.42 26.64
C VAL A 50 21.71 -7.07 25.52
N VAL A 51 20.46 -7.54 25.60
CA VAL A 51 19.43 -7.24 24.60
C VAL A 51 19.11 -5.74 24.57
N PHE A 52 18.74 -5.15 25.70
CA PHE A 52 18.28 -3.76 25.76
C PHE A 52 19.40 -2.71 25.60
N PHE A 53 20.63 -2.98 26.04
CA PHE A 53 21.72 -2.02 25.96
C PHE A 53 22.62 -2.21 24.74
N ASN A 54 22.86 -3.46 24.31
CA ASN A 54 23.82 -3.77 23.24
C ASN A 54 23.17 -4.26 21.95
N PHE A 55 21.87 -4.58 21.96
CA PHE A 55 21.14 -5.14 20.82
C PHE A 55 21.78 -6.42 20.24
N ASN A 56 22.36 -7.25 21.11
CA ASN A 56 23.04 -8.50 20.74
C ASN A 56 24.19 -8.36 19.72
N GLN A 57 24.78 -7.18 19.59
CA GLN A 57 25.78 -6.91 18.55
C GLN A 57 27.19 -7.37 18.92
N ASN A 58 27.55 -7.37 20.20
CA ASN A 58 28.85 -7.85 20.66
C ASN A 58 28.85 -9.39 20.75
N PRO A 59 29.74 -10.10 20.04
CA PRO A 59 29.72 -11.58 20.01
C PRO A 59 29.86 -12.24 21.38
N LEU A 60 30.74 -11.72 22.25
CA LEU A 60 30.98 -12.28 23.57
C LEU A 60 29.76 -12.10 24.49
N LEU A 61 29.19 -10.89 24.50
CA LEU A 61 27.97 -10.62 25.27
C LEU A 61 26.80 -11.45 24.76
N ARG A 62 26.66 -11.59 23.43
CA ARG A 62 25.61 -12.40 22.80
C ARG A 62 25.71 -13.86 23.21
N ILE A 63 26.89 -14.47 23.21
CA ILE A 63 27.08 -15.87 23.64
C ILE A 63 26.61 -16.06 25.09
N ILE A 64 26.98 -15.15 25.99
CA ILE A 64 26.60 -15.24 27.40
C ILE A 64 25.10 -14.96 27.59
N GLY A 65 24.54 -14.01 26.85
CA GLY A 65 23.10 -13.71 26.84
C GLY A 65 22.26 -14.89 26.36
N GLN A 66 22.62 -15.47 25.22
CA GLN A 66 21.98 -16.67 24.64
C GLN A 66 22.08 -17.88 25.58
N PHE A 67 23.22 -18.06 26.26
CA PHE A 67 23.32 -19.08 27.29
C PHE A 67 22.28 -18.87 28.40
N GLY A 68 22.06 -17.63 28.82
CA GLY A 68 20.98 -17.26 29.73
C GLY A 68 19.59 -17.65 29.20
N ASP A 69 19.30 -17.32 27.94
CA ASP A 69 18.02 -17.63 27.29
C ASP A 69 17.70 -19.13 27.25
N ILE A 70 18.73 -19.97 27.15
CA ILE A 70 18.60 -21.43 27.15
C ILE A 70 18.25 -21.97 28.55
N VAL A 71 18.94 -21.50 29.60
CA VAL A 71 18.95 -22.19 30.90
C VAL A 71 18.04 -21.57 31.97
N VAL A 72 17.75 -20.27 31.88
CA VAL A 72 17.12 -19.50 32.96
C VAL A 72 15.68 -19.94 33.21
N PHE A 73 14.86 -20.05 32.16
CA PHE A 73 13.44 -20.43 32.30
C PHE A 73 13.30 -21.83 32.91
N SER A 74 14.05 -22.80 32.36
CA SER A 74 14.06 -24.18 32.86
C SER A 74 14.50 -24.25 34.32
N THR A 75 15.46 -23.42 34.74
CA THR A 75 15.89 -23.33 36.14
C THR A 75 14.80 -22.77 37.05
N PHE A 76 14.12 -21.69 36.64
CA PHE A 76 12.97 -21.17 37.40
C PHE A 76 11.85 -22.19 37.52
N LEU A 77 11.57 -22.93 36.44
CA LEU A 77 10.54 -23.95 36.42
C LEU A 77 10.89 -25.14 37.31
N PHE A 78 12.13 -25.65 37.23
CA PHE A 78 12.65 -26.69 38.11
C PHE A 78 12.50 -26.29 39.58
N ILE A 79 12.95 -25.08 39.95
CA ILE A 79 12.84 -24.57 41.33
C ILE A 79 11.37 -24.41 41.74
N SER A 80 10.51 -23.96 40.81
CA SER A 80 9.06 -23.87 41.07
C SER A 80 8.45 -25.23 41.35
N GLY A 81 8.85 -26.28 40.63
CA GLY A 81 8.49 -27.67 40.91
C GLY A 81 8.95 -28.11 42.29
N ALA A 82 10.23 -27.91 42.61
CA ALA A 82 10.80 -28.25 43.92
C ALA A 82 10.04 -27.58 45.08
N VAL A 83 9.78 -26.27 44.98
CA VAL A 83 9.02 -25.51 45.99
C VAL A 83 7.56 -25.99 46.06
N SER A 84 6.94 -26.31 44.92
CA SER A 84 5.54 -26.75 44.89
C SER A 84 5.36 -28.12 45.56
N TYR A 85 6.34 -29.02 45.42
CA TYR A 85 6.33 -30.29 46.15
C TYR A 85 6.35 -30.09 47.67
N VAL A 86 7.25 -29.25 48.17
CA VAL A 86 7.37 -28.92 49.60
C VAL A 86 6.10 -28.23 50.10
N ALA A 87 5.61 -27.22 49.37
CA ALA A 87 4.55 -26.35 49.83
C ALA A 87 3.14 -26.96 49.71
N TYR A 88 2.90 -27.79 48.69
CA TYR A 88 1.56 -28.19 48.26
C TYR A 88 1.35 -29.70 48.06
N LEU A 89 2.35 -30.45 47.60
CA LEU A 89 2.16 -31.88 47.28
C LEU A 89 2.44 -32.78 48.49
N SER A 90 3.52 -32.51 49.23
CA SER A 90 3.96 -33.33 50.38
C SER A 90 3.24 -33.03 51.70
N VAL A 91 2.20 -32.19 51.67
CA VAL A 91 1.40 -31.80 52.84
C VAL A 91 0.12 -32.63 52.98
N SER A 92 -0.43 -32.71 54.19
CA SER A 92 -1.71 -33.40 54.44
C SER A 92 -2.89 -32.75 53.69
N GLU A 93 -3.97 -33.52 53.46
CA GLU A 93 -5.19 -33.02 52.84
C GLU A 93 -5.78 -31.78 53.54
N THR A 94 -5.75 -31.76 54.87
CA THR A 94 -6.22 -30.62 55.68
C THR A 94 -5.39 -29.37 55.43
N THR A 95 -4.07 -29.52 55.32
CA THR A 95 -3.14 -28.42 55.03
C THR A 95 -3.29 -27.93 53.59
N TRP A 96 -3.52 -28.84 52.64
CA TRP A 96 -3.78 -28.51 51.24
C TRP A 96 -5.03 -27.64 51.07
N LYS A 97 -6.16 -28.01 51.70
CA LYS A 97 -7.40 -27.22 51.68
C LYS A 97 -7.20 -25.79 52.18
N GLN A 98 -6.31 -25.57 53.16
CA GLN A 98 -5.96 -24.25 53.66
C GLN A 98 -5.01 -23.47 52.73
N LYS A 99 -4.16 -24.18 51.96
CA LYS A 99 -3.16 -23.56 51.08
C LYS A 99 -3.62 -23.32 49.65
N ARG A 100 -4.67 -23.99 49.16
CA ARG A 100 -5.18 -23.82 47.78
C ARG A 100 -5.54 -22.37 47.43
N GLY A 101 -6.14 -21.63 48.37
CA GLY A 101 -6.43 -20.21 48.18
C GLY A 101 -5.17 -19.34 48.03
N ARG A 102 -4.08 -19.70 48.71
CA ARG A 102 -2.78 -19.02 48.56
C ARG A 102 -2.12 -19.32 47.21
N LEU A 103 -2.35 -20.51 46.65
CA LEU A 103 -1.89 -20.87 45.30
C LEU A 103 -2.63 -20.05 44.25
N LEU A 104 -3.96 -19.94 44.35
CA LEU A 104 -4.77 -19.06 43.49
C LEU A 104 -4.39 -17.59 43.63
N ALA A 105 -4.19 -17.09 44.85
CA ALA A 105 -3.72 -15.72 45.08
C ALA A 105 -2.30 -15.48 44.54
N ARG A 106 -1.47 -16.52 44.39
CA ARG A 106 -0.19 -16.42 43.70
C ARG A 106 -0.40 -16.32 42.19
N ALA A 107 -1.25 -17.17 41.60
CA ALA A 107 -1.60 -17.11 40.18
C ALA A 107 -2.19 -15.74 39.79
N GLY A 108 -3.12 -15.21 40.59
CA GLY A 108 -3.69 -13.88 40.37
C GLY A 108 -2.68 -12.74 40.44
N ARG A 109 -1.67 -12.82 41.32
CA ARG A 109 -0.57 -11.83 41.37
C ARG A 109 0.34 -11.90 40.15
N LEU A 110 0.62 -13.11 39.65
CA LEU A 110 1.38 -13.30 38.41
C LEU A 110 0.59 -12.73 37.22
N LEU A 111 -0.72 -12.96 37.19
CA LEU A 111 -1.61 -12.44 36.15
C LEU A 111 -1.70 -10.90 36.16
N LEU A 112 -1.81 -10.29 37.35
CA LEU A 112 -1.79 -8.83 37.46
C LEU A 112 -0.48 -8.24 36.93
N VAL A 113 0.65 -8.85 37.27
CA VAL A 113 1.95 -8.36 36.78
C VAL A 113 2.12 -8.61 35.29
N TYR A 114 1.60 -9.71 34.76
CA TYR A 114 1.49 -9.94 33.32
C TYR A 114 0.77 -8.76 32.64
N TYR A 115 -0.41 -8.37 33.13
CA TYR A 115 -1.15 -7.24 32.55
C TYR A 115 -0.41 -5.90 32.67
N LEU A 116 0.20 -5.61 33.82
CA LEU A 116 0.96 -4.37 34.02
C LEU A 116 2.15 -4.27 33.07
N ILE A 117 2.95 -5.33 32.96
CA ILE A 117 4.10 -5.37 32.05
C ILE A 117 3.62 -5.37 30.60
N GLY A 118 2.54 -6.08 30.28
CA GLY A 118 1.96 -6.11 28.95
C GLY A 118 1.53 -4.72 28.48
N ILE A 119 0.86 -3.96 29.33
CA ILE A 119 0.47 -2.56 29.06
C ILE A 119 1.70 -1.68 28.87
N ILE A 120 2.69 -1.74 29.77
CA ILE A 120 3.92 -0.93 29.67
C ILE A 120 4.70 -1.27 28.40
N GLY A 121 4.88 -2.55 28.10
CA GLY A 121 5.59 -3.02 26.92
C GLY A 121 4.90 -2.67 25.61
N SER A 122 3.57 -2.53 25.62
CA SER A 122 2.78 -2.20 24.42
C SER A 122 2.69 -0.70 24.13
N TYR A 123 3.24 0.16 24.99
CA TYR A 123 3.13 1.62 24.86
C TYR A 123 3.58 2.17 23.49
N LYS A 124 4.61 1.57 22.86
CA LYS A 124 5.08 1.97 21.53
C LYS A 124 4.00 1.81 20.45
N TYR A 125 3.16 0.78 20.54
CA TYR A 125 2.08 0.54 19.57
C TYR A 125 0.94 1.55 19.71
N TRP A 126 0.88 2.29 20.83
CA TRP A 126 -0.18 3.28 21.09
C TRP A 126 0.25 4.70 20.70
N GLN A 127 1.55 4.93 20.47
CA GLN A 127 2.05 6.24 20.04
C GLN A 127 1.56 6.54 18.61
N GLY A 128 0.66 7.51 18.50
CA GLY A 128 0.09 7.95 17.22
C GLY A 128 -1.26 7.33 16.84
N LEU A 129 -1.78 6.38 17.63
CA LEU A 129 -3.11 5.81 17.41
C LEU A 129 -4.21 6.70 18.03
N PRO A 130 -5.41 6.76 17.42
CA PRO A 130 -6.57 7.42 18.01
C PRO A 130 -6.91 6.80 19.37
N VAL A 131 -7.33 7.62 20.34
CA VAL A 131 -7.75 7.19 21.70
C VAL A 131 -8.81 6.09 21.67
N THR A 132 -9.62 6.04 20.62
CA THR A 132 -10.64 5.01 20.37
C THR A 132 -10.08 3.59 20.20
N SER A 133 -8.78 3.43 19.94
CA SER A 133 -8.12 2.13 19.78
C SER A 133 -7.69 1.49 21.11
N LEU A 134 -7.60 2.27 22.19
CA LEU A 134 -7.14 1.79 23.50
C LEU A 134 -8.00 0.67 24.09
N PRO A 135 -9.35 0.71 24.04
CA PRO A 135 -10.17 -0.38 24.58
C PRO A 135 -9.92 -1.73 23.90
N ARG A 136 -9.68 -1.72 22.58
CA ARG A 136 -9.37 -2.93 21.82
C ARG A 136 -8.04 -3.54 22.26
N ILE A 137 -6.99 -2.74 22.35
CA ILE A 137 -5.66 -3.25 22.71
C ILE A 137 -5.64 -3.75 24.16
N LEU A 138 -6.32 -3.04 25.07
CA LEU A 138 -6.51 -3.53 26.44
C LEU A 138 -7.28 -4.86 26.47
N PHE A 139 -8.33 -4.99 25.66
CA PHE A 139 -9.08 -6.24 25.53
C PHE A 139 -8.20 -7.38 25.00
N GLU A 140 -7.35 -7.11 24.01
CA GLU A 140 -6.44 -8.11 23.43
C GLU A 140 -5.38 -8.58 24.43
N ILE A 141 -4.80 -7.68 25.22
CA ILE A 141 -3.87 -8.04 26.31
C ILE A 141 -4.60 -8.84 27.40
N LEU A 142 -5.81 -8.44 27.77
CA LEU A 142 -6.61 -9.09 28.81
C LEU A 142 -7.05 -10.51 28.43
N THR A 143 -7.36 -10.72 27.15
CA THR A 143 -7.78 -12.01 26.57
C THR A 143 -6.60 -12.87 26.10
N PHE A 144 -5.37 -12.42 26.35
CA PHE A 144 -4.11 -13.03 25.91
C PHE A 144 -3.97 -13.14 24.39
N THR A 145 -4.82 -12.51 23.58
CA THR A 145 -4.68 -12.52 22.11
C THR A 145 -3.47 -11.70 21.67
N GLN A 146 -3.12 -10.67 22.44
CA GLN A 146 -1.82 -10.01 22.37
C GLN A 146 -1.03 -10.32 23.64
N VAL A 147 0.16 -10.86 23.47
CA VAL A 147 1.07 -11.13 24.59
C VAL A 147 2.38 -10.42 24.34
N PRO A 148 2.64 -9.31 25.04
CA PRO A 148 3.85 -8.54 24.86
C PRO A 148 5.10 -9.30 25.33
N SER A 149 6.24 -9.07 24.68
CA SER A 149 7.52 -9.68 25.05
C SER A 149 7.87 -9.47 26.53
N TYR A 150 8.67 -10.39 27.07
CA TYR A 150 9.10 -10.41 28.47
C TYR A 150 7.96 -10.59 29.49
N SER A 151 6.74 -10.92 29.05
CA SER A 151 5.59 -11.23 29.91
C SER A 151 5.08 -12.67 29.72
N GLU A 152 5.34 -13.26 28.56
CA GLU A 152 4.89 -14.57 28.10
C GLU A 152 5.31 -15.72 29.03
N PHE A 153 6.48 -15.64 29.65
CA PHE A 153 6.98 -16.72 30.53
C PHE A 153 6.20 -16.81 31.86
N LEU A 154 5.39 -15.81 32.24
CA LEU A 154 4.53 -15.87 33.42
C LEU A 154 3.34 -16.81 33.24
N ILE A 155 2.85 -16.94 32.00
CA ILE A 155 1.68 -17.73 31.64
C ILE A 155 1.84 -19.20 32.05
N PRO A 156 2.96 -19.90 31.77
CA PRO A 156 3.21 -21.25 32.28
C PRO A 156 3.06 -21.38 33.80
N PHE A 157 3.59 -20.43 34.58
CA PHE A 157 3.48 -20.49 36.04
C PHE A 157 2.05 -20.30 36.53
N ILE A 158 1.24 -19.51 35.82
CA ILE A 158 -0.20 -19.35 36.07
C ILE A 158 -0.92 -20.66 35.76
N LEU A 159 -0.68 -21.23 34.57
CA LEU A 159 -1.30 -22.48 34.13
C LEU A 159 -0.92 -23.67 35.03
N TYR A 160 0.35 -23.83 35.40
CA TYR A 160 0.75 -24.87 36.35
C TYR A 160 0.10 -24.69 37.73
N ALA A 161 -0.06 -23.46 38.22
CA ALA A 161 -0.76 -23.22 39.47
C ALA A 161 -2.22 -23.70 39.42
N VAL A 162 -2.88 -23.54 38.26
CA VAL A 162 -4.22 -24.07 38.00
C VAL A 162 -4.19 -25.60 37.89
N LEU A 163 -3.26 -26.18 37.11
CA LEU A 163 -3.13 -27.63 36.94
C LEU A 163 -2.87 -28.36 38.27
N PHE A 164 -2.12 -27.76 39.20
CA PHE A 164 -1.94 -28.33 40.53
C PHE A 164 -3.24 -28.46 41.33
N LEU A 165 -4.27 -27.67 41.04
CA LEU A 165 -5.56 -27.79 41.71
C LEU A 165 -6.31 -29.06 41.27
N PHE A 166 -6.20 -29.42 40.00
CA PHE A 166 -6.91 -30.54 39.39
C PHE A 166 -6.11 -31.85 39.44
N PHE A 167 -4.79 -31.79 39.25
CA PHE A 167 -3.92 -32.96 39.07
C PHE A 167 -2.95 -33.21 40.23
N ARG A 168 -3.28 -32.73 41.45
CA ARG A 168 -2.41 -32.88 42.64
C ARG A 168 -1.94 -34.32 42.88
N GLY A 169 -2.85 -35.30 42.76
CA GLY A 169 -2.54 -36.71 42.98
C GLY A 169 -1.50 -37.24 41.99
N LEU A 170 -1.66 -36.91 40.71
CA LEU A 170 -0.75 -37.30 39.64
C LEU A 170 0.65 -36.71 39.83
N TYR A 171 0.75 -35.41 40.11
CA TYR A 171 2.04 -34.75 40.37
C TYR A 171 2.74 -35.29 41.62
N ARG A 172 1.98 -35.64 42.67
CA ARG A 172 2.55 -36.26 43.87
C ARG A 172 3.11 -37.66 43.55
N ALA A 173 2.37 -38.48 42.81
CA ALA A 173 2.84 -39.80 42.40
C ALA A 173 4.10 -39.71 41.52
N ALA A 174 4.14 -38.76 40.58
CA ALA A 174 5.32 -38.49 39.76
C ALA A 174 6.53 -38.00 40.59
N ALA A 175 6.31 -37.21 41.64
CA ALA A 175 7.40 -36.76 42.51
C ALA A 175 7.98 -37.88 43.40
N GLU A 176 7.15 -38.82 43.85
CA GLU A 176 7.55 -39.87 44.80
C GLU A 176 8.07 -41.15 44.09
N SER A 177 7.63 -41.45 42.86
CA SER A 177 8.02 -42.63 42.09
C SER A 177 8.82 -42.29 40.83
N THR A 178 9.98 -42.93 40.66
CA THR A 178 10.86 -42.75 39.48
C THR A 178 10.15 -43.15 38.19
N TRP A 179 9.41 -44.27 38.20
CA TRP A 179 8.65 -44.73 37.04
C TRP A 179 7.55 -43.73 36.67
N MET A 180 6.80 -43.23 37.64
CA MET A 180 5.76 -42.23 37.39
C MET A 180 6.34 -40.90 36.91
N ALA A 181 7.52 -40.50 37.43
CA ALA A 181 8.22 -39.30 36.95
C ALA A 181 8.52 -39.40 35.44
N VAL A 182 9.07 -40.53 35.00
CA VAL A 182 9.40 -40.78 33.59
C VAL A 182 8.13 -40.89 32.75
N LEU A 183 7.17 -41.72 33.16
CA LEU A 183 5.93 -41.96 32.42
C LEU A 183 5.15 -40.66 32.18
N VAL A 184 4.95 -39.85 33.22
CA VAL A 184 4.21 -38.58 33.09
C VAL A 184 5.00 -37.57 32.25
N SER A 185 6.33 -37.53 32.38
CA SER A 185 7.18 -36.65 31.55
C SER A 185 7.11 -37.02 30.07
N VAL A 186 7.19 -38.32 29.73
CA VAL A 186 7.10 -38.81 28.34
C VAL A 186 5.71 -38.54 27.77
N ILE A 187 4.64 -38.91 28.49
CA ILE A 187 3.26 -38.67 28.02
C ILE A 187 3.01 -37.19 27.80
N ALA A 188 3.40 -36.32 28.74
CA ALA A 188 3.20 -34.88 28.59
C ALA A 188 3.96 -34.32 27.40
N TYR A 189 5.24 -34.68 27.24
CA TYR A 189 6.05 -34.22 26.11
C TYR A 189 5.49 -34.73 24.77
N SER A 190 5.22 -36.03 24.65
CA SER A 190 4.66 -36.63 23.44
C SER A 190 3.30 -36.06 23.07
N LEU A 191 2.40 -35.87 24.05
CA LEU A 191 1.09 -35.26 23.81
C LEU A 191 1.25 -33.82 23.31
N GLY A 192 2.13 -33.03 23.93
CA GLY A 192 2.45 -31.68 23.46
C GLY A 192 2.96 -31.70 22.02
N SER A 193 3.91 -32.58 21.69
CA SER A 193 4.48 -32.68 20.33
C SER A 193 3.46 -33.16 19.29
N ILE A 194 2.54 -34.07 19.64
CA ILE A 194 1.47 -34.51 18.75
C ILE A 194 0.48 -33.37 18.49
N ILE A 195 0.07 -32.64 19.53
CA ILE A 195 -0.83 -31.49 19.38
C ILE A 195 -0.15 -30.40 18.53
N HIS A 196 1.13 -30.14 18.75
CA HIS A 196 1.92 -29.22 17.93
C HIS A 196 1.92 -29.62 16.45
N ALA A 197 2.14 -30.90 16.15
CA ALA A 197 2.20 -31.39 14.79
C ALA A 197 0.83 -31.43 14.06
N THR A 198 -0.28 -31.38 14.80
CA THR A 198 -1.63 -31.56 14.25
C THR A 198 -2.44 -30.26 14.14
N VAL A 199 -2.09 -29.21 14.88
CA VAL A 199 -2.81 -27.94 14.86
C VAL A 199 -2.07 -26.92 13.97
N THR A 200 -2.49 -26.83 12.71
CA THR A 200 -1.88 -25.97 11.68
C THR A 200 -2.71 -24.73 11.30
N GLN A 201 -3.89 -24.51 11.88
CA GLN A 201 -4.78 -23.39 11.53
C GLN A 201 -5.32 -22.57 12.72
N LEU A 202 -5.50 -21.27 12.48
CA LEU A 202 -6.15 -20.30 13.37
C LEU A 202 -7.68 -20.35 13.23
N PRO A 203 -8.47 -20.02 14.29
CA PRO A 203 -8.06 -19.49 15.60
C PRO A 203 -7.71 -20.55 16.64
N ALA A 204 -7.90 -21.84 16.32
CA ALA A 204 -7.62 -22.95 17.24
C ALA A 204 -6.13 -23.00 17.66
N GLY A 205 -5.21 -22.69 16.74
CA GLY A 205 -3.76 -22.63 16.98
C GLY A 205 -3.31 -21.63 18.06
N PHE A 206 -4.11 -20.59 18.34
CA PHE A 206 -3.64 -19.48 19.17
C PHE A 206 -3.52 -19.87 20.65
N TYR A 207 -4.61 -20.31 21.27
CA TYR A 207 -4.60 -20.68 22.69
C TYR A 207 -3.90 -22.03 22.93
N THR A 208 -3.90 -22.91 21.93
CA THR A 208 -3.15 -24.18 21.99
C THR A 208 -1.65 -23.95 22.03
N SER A 209 -1.14 -22.82 21.53
CA SER A 209 0.29 -22.48 21.60
C SER A 209 0.84 -22.38 23.04
N PHE A 210 0.02 -21.99 24.02
CA PHE A 210 0.44 -21.99 25.44
C PHE A 210 0.48 -23.40 26.05
N ILE A 211 -0.20 -24.36 25.43
CA ILE A 211 -0.28 -25.74 25.92
C ILE A 211 0.76 -26.61 25.22
N ALA A 212 0.86 -26.52 23.89
CA ALA A 212 1.62 -27.42 23.02
C ALA A 212 2.62 -26.69 22.10
N GLY A 213 2.66 -25.36 22.09
CA GLY A 213 3.63 -24.59 21.32
C GLY A 213 3.14 -24.30 19.90
N TYR A 214 3.85 -23.43 19.21
CA TYR A 214 3.73 -23.13 17.79
C TYR A 214 5.08 -22.56 17.33
N SER A 215 5.55 -22.91 16.14
CA SER A 215 6.93 -22.69 15.66
C SER A 215 7.39 -21.22 15.75
N ASP A 216 6.47 -20.26 15.64
CA ASP A 216 6.85 -18.86 15.38
C ASP A 216 6.46 -17.88 16.51
N TRP A 217 5.95 -18.37 17.66
CA TRP A 217 5.18 -17.52 18.60
C TRP A 217 5.84 -17.27 19.97
N PHE A 218 7.12 -17.64 20.13
CA PHE A 218 7.90 -17.41 21.37
C PHE A 218 7.16 -17.86 22.65
N ARG A 219 6.39 -18.95 22.59
CA ARG A 219 5.54 -19.45 23.69
C ARG A 219 6.20 -20.56 24.47
N PHE A 220 6.09 -20.54 25.79
CA PHE A 220 6.58 -21.63 26.63
C PHE A 220 5.48 -22.69 26.87
N PRO A 221 5.38 -23.76 26.06
CA PRO A 221 4.24 -24.66 26.16
C PRO A 221 4.29 -25.54 27.41
N VAL A 222 3.16 -25.56 28.13
CA VAL A 222 3.05 -26.23 29.42
C VAL A 222 3.29 -27.74 29.31
N LEU A 223 2.86 -28.41 28.25
CA LEU A 223 3.03 -29.86 28.11
C LEU A 223 4.50 -30.26 27.94
N GLN A 224 5.22 -29.65 26.99
CA GLN A 224 6.62 -29.99 26.73
C GLN A 224 7.56 -29.55 27.85
N TYR A 225 7.23 -28.51 28.62
CA TYR A 225 8.05 -28.10 29.78
C TYR A 225 7.73 -28.87 31.07
N THR A 226 6.67 -29.69 31.11
CA THR A 226 6.29 -30.49 32.28
C THR A 226 7.41 -31.40 32.81
N PRO A 227 8.26 -32.04 31.99
CA PRO A 227 9.42 -32.81 32.44
C PRO A 227 10.35 -32.03 33.38
N VAL A 228 10.61 -30.74 33.08
CA VAL A 228 11.49 -29.89 33.90
C VAL A 228 10.86 -29.61 35.27
N LEU A 229 9.54 -29.33 35.28
CA LEU A 229 8.79 -29.13 36.51
C LEU A 229 8.81 -30.39 37.39
N ILE A 230 8.58 -31.57 36.79
CA ILE A 230 8.60 -32.87 37.49
C ILE A 230 10.01 -33.17 38.02
N ALA A 231 11.07 -32.92 37.24
CA ALA A 231 12.45 -33.10 37.69
C ALA A 231 12.73 -32.32 38.98
N GLY A 232 12.23 -31.08 39.07
CA GLY A 232 12.30 -30.27 40.29
C GLY A 232 11.53 -30.83 41.47
N MET A 233 10.31 -31.32 41.25
CA MET A 233 9.52 -31.99 42.30
C MET A 233 10.22 -33.24 42.81
N TYR A 234 10.71 -34.08 41.89
CA TYR A 234 11.42 -35.32 42.16
C TYR A 234 12.71 -35.06 42.95
N TRP A 235 13.48 -34.03 42.57
CA TRP A 235 14.64 -33.55 43.33
C TRP A 235 14.28 -33.26 44.79
N SER A 236 13.23 -32.48 45.02
CA SER A 236 12.82 -32.14 46.39
C SER A 236 12.31 -33.34 47.18
N ALA A 237 11.58 -34.25 46.53
CA ALA A 237 11.12 -35.49 47.16
C ALA A 237 12.28 -36.36 47.67
N ARG A 238 13.37 -36.46 46.90
CA ARG A 238 14.56 -37.26 47.25
C ARG A 238 15.52 -36.57 48.20
N THR A 239 15.51 -35.23 48.25
CA THR A 239 16.44 -34.46 49.09
C THR A 239 15.84 -33.93 50.39
N LYS A 240 14.52 -34.09 50.60
CA LYS A 240 13.80 -33.58 51.79
C LYS A 240 14.43 -34.00 53.12
N SER A 241 14.93 -35.24 53.21
CA SER A 241 15.57 -35.82 54.40
C SER A 241 17.09 -35.99 54.28
N ALA A 242 17.69 -35.55 53.17
CA ALA A 242 19.12 -35.71 52.93
C ALA A 242 19.95 -34.67 53.72
N THR A 243 21.11 -35.10 54.23
CA THR A 243 22.11 -34.20 54.83
C THR A 243 22.70 -33.26 53.78
N ALA A 244 23.37 -32.18 54.18
CA ALA A 244 24.03 -31.27 53.24
C ALA A 244 25.02 -31.99 52.29
N ALA A 245 25.82 -32.91 52.83
CA ALA A 245 26.71 -33.76 52.04
C ALA A 245 25.93 -34.68 51.09
N GLY A 246 24.82 -35.28 51.55
CA GLY A 246 23.95 -36.09 50.69
C GLY A 246 23.30 -35.28 49.56
N LYS A 247 22.88 -34.04 49.84
CA LYS A 247 22.37 -33.12 48.81
C LYS A 247 23.45 -32.76 47.79
N ALA A 248 24.68 -32.50 48.24
CA ALA A 248 25.82 -32.21 47.36
C ALA A 248 26.16 -33.40 46.46
N TRP A 249 26.20 -34.60 47.03
CA TRP A 249 26.47 -35.83 46.30
C TRP A 249 25.39 -36.14 45.25
N LEU A 250 24.12 -36.01 45.61
CA LEU A 250 23.01 -36.17 44.65
C LEU A 250 23.06 -35.12 43.54
N ALA A 251 23.38 -33.86 43.87
CA ALA A 251 23.54 -32.80 42.87
C ALA A 251 24.68 -33.11 41.90
N PHE A 252 25.81 -33.62 42.42
CA PHE A 252 26.96 -34.03 41.61
C PHE A 252 26.58 -35.18 40.67
N ILE A 253 25.97 -36.25 41.18
CA ILE A 253 25.54 -37.39 40.36
C ILE A 253 24.60 -36.92 39.25
N TRP A 254 23.59 -36.11 39.58
CA TRP A 254 22.63 -35.63 38.59
C TRP A 254 23.30 -34.73 37.55
N THR A 255 24.18 -33.83 37.98
CA THR A 255 24.95 -32.97 37.06
C THR A 255 25.80 -33.83 36.12
N ALA A 256 26.55 -34.80 36.66
CA ALA A 256 27.38 -35.71 35.86
C ALA A 256 26.54 -36.57 34.90
N MET A 257 25.40 -37.09 35.35
CA MET A 257 24.46 -37.87 34.53
C MET A 257 23.93 -37.03 33.38
N TRP A 258 23.44 -35.81 33.64
CA TRP A 258 22.92 -34.94 32.59
C TRP A 258 24.01 -34.44 31.64
N VAL A 259 25.21 -34.13 32.14
CA VAL A 259 26.36 -33.79 31.28
C VAL A 259 26.75 -34.97 30.40
N PHE A 260 26.77 -36.20 30.94
CA PHE A 260 27.01 -37.41 30.15
C PHE A 260 25.94 -37.60 29.07
N ILE A 261 24.66 -37.38 29.40
CA ILE A 261 23.57 -37.42 28.43
C ILE A 261 23.78 -36.34 27.34
N ILE A 262 24.11 -35.10 27.71
CA ILE A 262 24.41 -34.03 26.74
C ILE A 262 25.55 -34.44 25.82
N ILE A 263 26.66 -34.93 26.37
CA ILE A 263 27.83 -35.37 25.58
C ILE A 263 27.45 -36.53 24.66
N ALA A 264 26.70 -37.53 25.15
CA ALA A 264 26.28 -38.68 24.35
C ALA A 264 25.33 -38.29 23.20
N PHE A 265 24.39 -37.38 23.45
CA PHE A 265 23.49 -36.85 22.42
C PHE A 265 24.24 -35.99 21.39
N ASN A 266 25.22 -35.20 21.81
CA ASN A 266 26.04 -34.38 20.88
C ASN A 266 27.09 -35.21 20.13
N PHE A 267 27.65 -36.27 20.72
CA PHE A 267 28.63 -37.16 20.08
C PHE A 267 28.05 -37.85 18.84
N ASN A 268 26.78 -38.27 18.89
CA ASN A 268 26.06 -38.79 17.71
C ASN A 268 25.83 -37.73 16.62
N ALA A 269 25.73 -36.45 16.98
CA ALA A 269 25.59 -35.36 16.00
C ALA A 269 26.93 -35.08 15.26
N TYR A 270 28.08 -35.30 15.91
CA TYR A 270 29.42 -35.13 15.31
C TYR A 270 29.87 -36.28 14.38
N THR A 271 29.22 -37.45 14.43
CA THR A 271 29.57 -38.63 13.61
C THR A 271 28.87 -38.70 12.24
N THR A 272 27.80 -37.94 12.05
CA THR A 272 27.21 -37.62 10.74
C THR A 272 27.98 -36.45 10.14
N SER A 273 28.44 -36.59 8.88
CA SER A 273 29.29 -35.67 8.10
C SER A 273 29.42 -34.24 8.66
N ALA A 274 30.65 -33.85 8.97
CA ALA A 274 31.03 -32.60 9.65
C ALA A 274 30.53 -31.29 8.99
N ASP A 275 29.94 -31.35 7.80
CA ASP A 275 29.38 -30.20 7.09
C ASP A 275 28.02 -29.73 7.65
N THR A 276 27.24 -30.59 8.33
CA THR A 276 25.92 -30.22 8.88
C THR A 276 25.96 -29.58 10.28
N VAL A 277 27.05 -29.74 11.03
CA VAL A 277 27.11 -29.32 12.45
C VAL A 277 27.62 -27.89 12.64
N VAL A 278 28.34 -27.35 11.64
CA VAL A 278 28.96 -26.02 11.73
C VAL A 278 28.07 -24.91 11.16
N TYR A 279 27.10 -25.24 10.29
CA TYR A 279 26.28 -24.24 9.58
C TYR A 279 24.76 -24.31 9.84
N GLU A 280 24.22 -25.39 10.42
CA GLU A 280 22.81 -25.44 10.85
C GLU A 280 22.66 -25.82 12.34
N PRO A 281 22.69 -24.84 13.25
CA PRO A 281 22.49 -25.07 14.69
C PRO A 281 21.03 -25.40 15.06
N GLY A 282 20.09 -25.36 14.10
CA GLY A 282 18.66 -25.13 14.34
C GLY A 282 17.92 -26.27 15.07
N ILE A 283 18.10 -27.52 14.65
CA ILE A 283 17.22 -28.63 15.08
C ILE A 283 17.43 -29.03 16.54
N TYR A 284 18.64 -28.86 17.06
CA TYR A 284 19.01 -29.37 18.39
C TYR A 284 18.66 -28.41 19.52
N TYR A 285 18.48 -27.11 19.26
CA TYR A 285 18.29 -26.10 20.31
C TYR A 285 16.96 -25.34 20.23
N TYR A 286 15.97 -25.86 19.50
CA TYR A 286 14.63 -25.26 19.44
C TYR A 286 14.05 -25.05 20.83
N ARG A 287 13.54 -23.83 21.07
CA ARG A 287 12.94 -23.41 22.34
C ARG A 287 11.41 -23.46 22.30
N TRP A 288 10.81 -23.38 21.11
CA TRP A 288 9.37 -23.21 20.92
C TRP A 288 8.85 -24.10 19.76
N PRO A 289 8.20 -25.25 20.06
CA PRO A 289 8.25 -25.95 21.34
C PRO A 289 9.68 -26.43 21.66
N PRO A 290 10.03 -26.63 22.94
CA PRO A 290 11.40 -26.96 23.31
C PRO A 290 11.80 -28.37 22.82
N SER A 291 12.96 -28.48 22.19
CA SER A 291 13.58 -29.77 21.87
C SER A 291 13.93 -30.53 23.15
N ILE A 292 14.07 -31.84 23.05
CA ILE A 292 14.48 -32.68 24.18
C ILE A 292 15.85 -32.23 24.69
N GLN A 293 16.78 -31.90 23.80
CA GLN A 293 18.12 -31.43 24.10
C GLN A 293 18.08 -30.08 24.83
N PHE A 294 17.23 -29.15 24.41
CA PHE A 294 17.03 -27.87 25.10
C PHE A 294 16.60 -28.09 26.56
N LEU A 295 15.64 -28.98 26.80
CA LEU A 295 15.18 -29.31 28.15
C LEU A 295 16.28 -29.98 28.98
N ILE A 296 17.04 -30.91 28.39
CA ILE A 296 18.15 -31.59 29.05
C ILE A 296 19.21 -30.58 29.52
N ILE A 297 19.60 -29.61 28.68
CA ILE A 297 20.57 -28.57 29.03
C ILE A 297 20.05 -27.73 30.20
N GLY A 298 18.77 -27.35 30.15
CA GLY A 298 18.12 -26.62 31.25
C GLY A 298 18.13 -27.39 32.58
N ILE A 299 17.82 -28.69 32.56
CA ILE A 299 17.83 -29.54 33.76
C ILE A 299 19.26 -29.78 34.25
N ALA A 300 20.22 -29.97 33.34
CA ALA A 300 21.64 -30.11 33.66
C ALA A 300 22.14 -28.86 34.39
N PHE A 301 21.84 -27.68 33.85
CA PHE A 301 22.22 -26.41 34.47
C PHE A 301 21.53 -26.20 35.81
N ALA A 302 20.23 -26.52 35.94
CA ALA A 302 19.54 -26.44 37.23
C ALA A 302 20.20 -27.37 38.28
N SER A 303 20.63 -28.56 37.87
CA SER A 303 21.37 -29.51 38.74
C SER A 303 22.75 -28.96 39.12
N LEU A 304 23.47 -28.37 38.17
CA LEU A 304 24.75 -27.70 38.41
C LEU A 304 24.59 -26.52 39.36
N ALA A 305 23.56 -25.69 39.20
CA ALA A 305 23.27 -24.60 40.11
C ALA A 305 23.00 -25.11 41.53
N MET A 306 22.30 -26.22 41.69
CA MET A 306 22.12 -26.87 42.99
C MET A 306 23.44 -27.37 43.57
N LEU A 307 24.34 -27.94 42.77
CA LEU A 307 25.69 -28.35 43.20
C LEU A 307 26.52 -27.15 43.67
N VAL A 308 26.58 -26.09 42.85
CA VAL A 308 27.27 -24.82 43.17
C VAL A 308 26.74 -24.26 44.48
N VAL A 309 25.42 -24.27 44.71
CA VAL A 309 24.84 -23.84 45.98
C VAL A 309 25.37 -24.67 47.16
N GLN A 310 25.48 -25.99 47.05
CA GLN A 310 26.03 -26.79 48.14
C GLN A 310 27.51 -26.52 48.39
N LEU A 311 28.31 -26.31 47.33
CA LEU A 311 29.72 -25.96 47.43
C LEU A 311 29.91 -24.60 48.10
N VAL A 312 29.18 -23.57 47.65
CA VAL A 312 29.20 -22.24 48.26
C VAL A 312 28.78 -22.34 49.73
N ARG A 313 27.77 -23.16 50.06
CA ARG A 313 27.34 -23.39 51.45
C ARG A 313 28.42 -24.02 52.33
N SER A 314 29.30 -24.83 51.76
CA SER A 314 30.41 -25.47 52.47
C SER A 314 31.59 -24.53 52.74
N ILE A 315 31.78 -23.51 51.89
CA ILE A 315 32.96 -22.63 51.91
C ILE A 315 32.65 -21.26 52.53
N ASP A 316 31.55 -20.61 52.13
CA ASP A 316 31.22 -19.22 52.49
C ASP A 316 30.56 -19.12 53.88
N ARG A 317 31.31 -19.42 54.93
CA ARG A 317 30.79 -19.37 56.32
C ARG A 317 30.43 -17.96 56.78
N ALA A 318 31.02 -16.93 56.17
CA ALA A 318 30.75 -15.52 56.48
C ALA A 318 29.48 -14.98 55.78
N GLY A 319 28.92 -15.73 54.82
CA GLY A 319 27.68 -15.38 54.12
C GLY A 319 27.83 -14.24 53.11
N VAL A 320 29.05 -13.97 52.64
CA VAL A 320 29.38 -12.89 51.70
C VAL A 320 28.70 -13.11 50.35
N VAL A 321 28.61 -14.37 49.91
CA VAL A 321 27.99 -14.79 48.65
C VAL A 321 26.61 -15.40 48.91
N GLN A 322 26.48 -16.21 49.97
CA GLN A 322 25.20 -16.84 50.33
C GLN A 322 24.11 -15.82 50.63
N GLY A 323 24.44 -14.76 51.37
CA GLY A 323 23.49 -13.72 51.77
C GLY A 323 22.85 -13.02 50.56
N PRO A 324 23.64 -12.41 49.66
CA PRO A 324 23.13 -11.78 48.45
C PRO A 324 22.36 -12.72 47.53
N LEU A 325 22.86 -13.93 47.25
CA LEU A 325 22.16 -14.88 46.37
C LEU A 325 20.83 -15.33 46.96
N THR A 326 20.79 -15.62 48.27
CA THR A 326 19.55 -15.94 48.98
C THR A 326 18.56 -14.78 48.93
N PHE A 327 19.04 -13.54 49.13
CA PHE A 327 18.19 -12.35 49.06
C PHE A 327 17.60 -12.15 47.66
N ILE A 328 18.43 -12.23 46.62
CA ILE A 328 18.01 -12.04 45.23
C ILE A 328 16.95 -13.09 44.87
N GLY A 329 17.23 -14.37 45.10
CA GLY A 329 16.28 -15.43 44.75
C GLY A 329 15.03 -15.44 45.64
N ALA A 330 15.13 -15.03 46.90
CA ALA A 330 13.96 -14.86 47.76
C ALA A 330 13.01 -13.75 47.29
N ASN A 331 13.53 -12.80 46.50
CA ASN A 331 12.81 -11.67 45.92
C ASN A 331 12.74 -11.74 44.38
N ALA A 332 12.93 -12.91 43.77
CA ALA A 332 13.04 -13.06 42.32
C ALA A 332 11.90 -12.38 41.55
N PHE A 333 10.66 -12.45 42.06
CA PHE A 333 9.51 -11.79 41.44
C PHE A 333 9.61 -10.26 41.43
N GLY A 334 10.16 -9.65 42.50
CA GLY A 334 10.39 -8.21 42.55
C GLY A 334 11.51 -7.78 41.62
N PHE A 335 12.62 -8.54 41.57
CA PHE A 335 13.68 -8.30 40.59
C PHE A 335 13.15 -8.37 39.17
N TYR A 336 12.35 -9.40 38.86
CA TYR A 336 11.68 -9.53 37.57
C TYR A 336 10.88 -8.27 37.21
N PHE A 337 9.96 -7.85 38.07
CA PHE A 337 9.11 -6.69 37.79
C PHE A 337 9.92 -5.40 37.61
N TYR A 338 10.79 -5.06 38.56
CA TYR A 338 11.49 -3.78 38.52
C TYR A 338 12.47 -3.69 37.34
N HIS A 339 13.25 -4.75 37.05
CA HIS A 339 14.22 -4.66 35.98
C HIS A 339 13.55 -4.52 34.61
N ILE A 340 12.46 -5.24 34.32
CA ILE A 340 11.73 -5.09 33.05
C ILE A 340 11.14 -3.69 32.91
N VAL A 341 10.51 -3.15 33.96
CA VAL A 341 9.97 -1.77 33.92
C VAL A 341 11.10 -0.77 33.64
N LEU A 342 12.26 -0.93 34.28
CA LEU A 342 13.39 -0.02 34.08
C LEU A 342 13.99 -0.14 32.68
N LEU A 343 14.07 -1.35 32.12
CA LEU A 343 14.55 -1.59 30.77
C LEU A 343 13.59 -1.01 29.72
N TYR A 344 12.26 -1.13 29.92
CA TYR A 344 11.28 -0.45 29.06
C TYR A 344 11.33 1.07 29.18
N LEU A 345 11.47 1.61 30.39
CA LEU A 345 11.67 3.05 30.59
C LEU A 345 12.93 3.54 29.89
N TYR A 346 14.03 2.78 29.97
CA TYR A 346 15.25 3.08 29.22
C TYR A 346 15.00 3.09 27.71
N ARG A 347 14.29 2.07 27.21
CA ARG A 347 13.93 1.94 25.80
C ARG A 347 13.08 3.11 25.31
N PHE A 348 12.10 3.57 26.09
CA PHE A 348 11.24 4.69 25.71
C PHE A 348 11.92 6.05 25.84
N ALA A 349 12.80 6.23 26.84
CA ALA A 349 13.44 7.51 27.10
C ALA A 349 14.70 7.75 26.26
N PHE A 350 15.48 6.70 25.97
CA PHE A 350 16.82 6.86 25.40
C PHE A 350 17.03 6.08 24.09
N ASN A 351 16.63 4.80 24.06
CA ASN A 351 16.78 3.90 22.90
C ASN A 351 18.16 3.95 22.20
N ARG A 352 19.27 3.91 22.95
CA ARG A 352 20.64 4.02 22.38
C ARG A 352 21.41 2.71 22.49
N ARG A 353 22.27 2.44 21.51
CA ARG A 353 23.18 1.29 21.54
C ARG A 353 24.44 1.61 22.35
N ILE A 354 24.86 0.67 23.18
CA ILE A 354 26.11 0.71 23.95
C ILE A 354 27.06 -0.35 23.40
N GLU A 355 28.13 0.08 22.75
CA GLU A 355 29.08 -0.83 22.10
C GLU A 355 30.12 -1.41 23.06
N ASN A 356 30.51 -0.63 24.08
CA ASN A 356 31.54 -1.04 25.01
C ASN A 356 31.01 -2.16 25.95
N PRO A 357 31.56 -3.39 25.90
CA PRO A 357 31.06 -4.50 26.70
C PRO A 357 31.23 -4.29 28.21
N PHE A 358 32.27 -3.58 28.64
CA PHE A 358 32.48 -3.25 30.05
C PHE A 358 31.42 -2.27 30.56
N ALA A 359 30.97 -1.34 29.71
CA ALA A 359 29.87 -0.43 30.05
C ALA A 359 28.54 -1.19 30.23
N VAL A 360 28.27 -2.18 29.38
CA VAL A 360 27.08 -3.05 29.52
C VAL A 360 27.12 -3.84 30.84
N VAL A 361 28.27 -4.41 31.19
CA VAL A 361 28.46 -5.12 32.47
C VAL A 361 28.28 -4.17 33.67
N ALA A 362 28.83 -2.97 33.60
CA ALA A 362 28.67 -1.97 34.67
C ALA A 362 27.20 -1.56 34.85
N LEU A 363 26.47 -1.35 33.74
CA LEU A 363 25.04 -1.05 33.78
C LEU A 363 24.20 -2.20 34.30
N TRP A 364 24.56 -3.44 33.97
CA TRP A 364 23.93 -4.63 34.55
C TRP A 364 24.12 -4.68 36.08
N LEU A 365 25.34 -4.43 36.58
CA LEU A 365 25.60 -4.38 38.03
C LEU A 365 24.81 -3.26 38.72
N LEU A 366 24.73 -2.09 38.08
CA LEU A 366 23.92 -0.97 38.56
C LEU A 366 22.42 -1.31 38.57
N LEU A 367 21.92 -2.00 37.54
CA LEU A 367 20.53 -2.47 37.47
C LEU A 367 20.21 -3.44 38.63
N VAL A 368 21.12 -4.38 38.94
CA VAL A 368 21.00 -5.29 40.09
C VAL A 368 20.96 -4.50 41.40
N ALA A 369 21.89 -3.55 41.59
CA ALA A 369 21.95 -2.72 42.80
C ALA A 369 20.67 -1.88 42.97
N PHE A 370 20.18 -1.30 41.87
CA PHE A 370 18.99 -0.45 41.90
C PHE A 370 17.71 -1.25 42.16
N CYS A 371 17.54 -2.41 41.53
CA CYS A 371 16.44 -3.33 41.86
C CYS A 371 16.47 -3.75 43.34
N THR A 372 17.67 -4.03 43.87
CA THR A 372 17.87 -4.34 45.29
C THR A 372 17.38 -3.20 46.20
N ALA A 373 17.74 -1.96 45.86
CA ALA A 373 17.33 -0.77 46.59
C ALA A 373 15.80 -0.56 46.56
N LEU A 374 15.16 -0.70 45.38
CA LEU A 374 13.70 -0.58 45.23
C LEU A 374 12.96 -1.63 46.05
N ILE A 375 13.42 -2.88 46.04
CA ILE A 375 12.83 -3.95 46.85
C ILE A 375 12.93 -3.62 48.35
N TYR A 376 14.06 -3.09 48.79
CA TYR A 376 14.25 -2.69 50.18
C TYR A 376 13.34 -1.51 50.56
N LEU A 377 13.22 -0.52 49.68
CA LEU A 377 12.33 0.63 49.86
C LEU A 377 10.87 0.20 50.00
N VAL A 378 10.37 -0.65 49.10
CA VAL A 378 8.99 -1.15 49.15
C VAL A 378 8.73 -1.98 50.41
N ARG A 379 9.70 -2.78 50.87
CA ARG A 379 9.59 -3.49 52.16
C ARG A 379 9.46 -2.53 53.34
N ILE A 380 10.22 -1.43 53.36
CA ILE A 380 10.11 -0.39 54.39
C ILE A 380 8.72 0.26 54.36
N LEU A 381 8.24 0.62 53.18
CA LEU A 381 6.94 1.29 52.99
C LEU A 381 5.77 0.37 53.36
N HIS A 382 5.81 -0.90 52.95
CA HIS A 382 4.79 -1.89 53.31
C HIS A 382 4.76 -2.16 54.82
N TYR A 383 5.93 -2.21 55.48
CA TYR A 383 6.01 -2.37 56.93
C TYR A 383 5.42 -1.16 57.69
N ARG A 384 5.47 0.06 57.13
CA ARG A 384 4.82 1.25 57.69
C ARG A 384 3.28 1.21 57.65
N LEU A 385 2.69 0.53 56.68
CA LEU A 385 1.23 0.51 56.46
C LEU A 385 0.48 -0.55 57.28
N HIS A 386 1.18 -1.48 57.96
CA HIS A 386 0.53 -2.65 58.55
C HIS A 386 0.89 -3.03 60.00
N ILE A 387 1.48 -2.15 60.83
CA ILE A 387 1.58 -2.39 62.28
C ILE A 387 1.50 -1.09 63.12
N ASP A 388 0.45 -0.99 63.94
CA ASP A 388 0.30 -0.13 65.13
C ASP A 388 0.88 -0.75 66.44
N LYS A 389 1.53 -1.93 66.42
CA LYS A 389 1.96 -2.64 67.64
C LYS A 389 3.37 -3.25 67.69
N LEU A 390 4.31 -2.80 66.86
CA LEU A 390 5.73 -3.24 66.94
C LEU A 390 6.69 -2.07 66.73
N HIS A 391 6.32 -0.89 67.25
CA HIS A 391 7.12 0.34 67.16
C HIS A 391 8.35 0.30 68.07
N THR A 392 8.29 -0.40 69.20
CA THR A 392 9.29 -0.29 70.27
C THR A 392 10.55 -1.11 69.99
N ARG A 393 10.44 -2.33 69.45
CA ARG A 393 11.61 -3.23 69.27
C ARG A 393 12.43 -3.00 68.00
N MET A 394 11.83 -2.40 66.98
CA MET A 394 12.50 -2.09 65.70
C MET A 394 13.03 -0.66 65.61
N SER A 395 12.62 0.23 66.52
CA SER A 395 13.13 1.61 66.55
C SER A 395 14.57 1.68 67.08
N GLU A 396 14.99 0.75 67.94
CA GLU A 396 16.36 0.74 68.47
C GLU A 396 17.37 0.09 67.51
N LEU A 397 17.02 -0.98 66.80
CA LEU A 397 17.93 -1.67 65.86
C LEU A 397 18.21 -0.90 64.56
N LEU A 398 17.43 0.15 64.26
CA LEU A 398 17.48 0.86 62.97
C LEU A 398 17.59 2.39 63.10
N LYS A 399 17.84 2.94 64.30
CA LYS A 399 18.18 4.36 64.48
C LYS A 399 19.63 4.58 64.05
N GLY A 400 19.83 4.94 62.77
CA GLY A 400 21.12 5.34 62.21
C GLY A 400 21.37 4.93 60.76
N ARG A 401 20.73 3.84 60.28
CA ARG A 401 20.96 3.32 58.91
C ARG A 401 19.88 3.69 57.88
N LYS A 402 18.73 4.26 58.29
CA LYS A 402 17.55 4.49 57.44
C LYS A 402 17.69 5.66 56.46
N SER A 403 18.22 6.81 56.91
CA SER A 403 18.51 7.96 56.05
C SER A 403 19.63 7.61 55.06
N VAL A 404 20.65 6.89 55.52
CA VAL A 404 21.77 6.43 54.70
C VAL A 404 21.31 5.52 53.55
N LEU A 405 20.39 4.58 53.79
CA LEU A 405 19.88 3.68 52.75
C LEU A 405 18.98 4.39 51.72
N LEU A 406 18.17 5.36 52.14
CA LEU A 406 17.29 6.12 51.25
C LEU A 406 18.09 7.13 50.41
N VAL A 407 19.09 7.77 51.03
CA VAL A 407 20.08 8.62 50.36
C VAL A 407 20.96 7.78 49.42
N ALA A 408 21.36 6.57 49.81
CA ALA A 408 22.12 5.66 48.93
C ALA A 408 21.29 5.16 47.74
N ALA A 409 20.00 4.87 47.93
CA ALA A 409 19.09 4.49 46.85
C ALA A 409 18.85 5.66 45.87
N ALA A 410 18.65 6.87 46.38
CA ALA A 410 18.53 8.09 45.58
C ALA A 410 19.86 8.44 44.89
N ALA A 411 21.00 8.26 45.55
CA ALA A 411 22.32 8.46 44.98
C ALA A 411 22.63 7.40 43.90
N LEU A 412 22.22 6.13 44.09
CA LEU A 412 22.30 5.07 43.09
C LEU A 412 21.39 5.35 41.89
N PHE A 413 20.18 5.89 42.13
CA PHE A 413 19.30 6.36 41.05
C PHE A 413 19.96 7.49 40.27
N PHE A 414 20.53 8.47 40.98
CA PHE A 414 21.19 9.61 40.36
C PHE A 414 22.46 9.19 39.62
N LEU A 415 23.26 8.26 40.16
CA LEU A 415 24.39 7.63 39.49
C LEU A 415 23.95 6.84 38.26
N LEU A 416 22.89 6.04 38.37
CA LEU A 416 22.32 5.31 37.25
C LEU A 416 21.91 6.29 36.13
N VAL A 417 21.10 7.30 36.46
CA VAL A 417 20.61 8.33 35.51
C VAL A 417 21.76 9.18 34.96
N PHE A 418 22.74 9.55 35.79
CA PHE A 418 23.91 10.34 35.39
C PHE A 418 24.85 9.54 34.49
N SER A 419 25.23 8.32 34.88
CA SER A 419 26.00 7.40 34.03
C SER A 419 25.26 7.12 32.72
N PHE A 420 23.93 6.95 32.76
CA PHE A 420 23.12 6.85 31.54
C PHE A 420 23.17 8.12 30.70
N ASN A 421 23.09 9.31 31.30
CA ASN A 421 23.14 10.58 30.57
C ASN A 421 24.51 10.81 29.93
N THR A 422 25.61 10.56 30.64
CA THR A 422 26.98 10.69 30.13
C THR A 422 27.30 9.68 29.02
N ILE A 423 26.81 8.44 29.12
CA ILE A 423 26.97 7.43 28.07
C ILE A 423 26.02 7.72 26.90
N ALA A 424 24.80 8.21 27.17
CA ALA A 424 23.85 8.57 26.13
C ALA A 424 24.35 9.74 25.29
N THR A 425 24.91 10.80 25.86
CA THR A 425 25.37 11.97 25.10
C THR A 425 26.56 11.69 24.18
N THR A 426 27.31 10.62 24.40
CA THR A 426 28.50 10.23 23.61
C THR A 426 28.20 9.12 22.59
N ALA A 427 27.08 8.42 22.70
CA ALA A 427 26.67 7.37 21.77
C ALA A 427 25.76 7.91 20.66
N PRO A 428 25.96 7.51 19.38
CA PRO A 428 25.11 7.93 18.27
C PRO A 428 23.64 7.56 18.51
N ARG A 429 22.74 8.50 18.21
CA ARG A 429 21.29 8.30 18.26
C ARG A 429 20.90 7.52 17.00
N PHE A 430 20.36 6.32 17.15
CA PHE A 430 19.86 5.55 16.01
C PHE A 430 18.44 6.03 15.67
N GLU A 431 18.29 6.75 14.56
CA GLU A 431 16.99 7.20 14.01
C GLU A 431 16.32 6.15 13.11
N GLN A 432 17.06 5.17 12.58
CA GLN A 432 16.45 4.02 11.93
C GLN A 432 15.91 3.05 12.99
N ALA A 433 14.62 2.73 12.86
CA ALA A 433 14.05 1.52 13.45
C ALA A 433 14.81 0.33 12.84
N PHE A 434 15.88 -0.10 13.51
CA PHE A 434 16.49 -1.39 13.19
C PHE A 434 15.38 -2.44 13.26
N PRO A 435 15.38 -3.40 12.30
CA PRO A 435 14.45 -4.51 12.37
C PRO A 435 14.68 -5.21 13.70
N PRO A 436 13.61 -5.68 14.36
CA PRO A 436 13.73 -6.38 15.62
C PRO A 436 14.46 -7.70 15.31
N THR A 437 15.79 -7.71 15.47
CA THR A 437 16.56 -8.96 15.64
C THR A 437 16.58 -9.39 17.11
N ASP A 438 15.80 -8.70 17.94
CA ASP A 438 15.11 -9.34 19.03
C ASP A 438 13.80 -9.87 18.42
N PRO A 439 13.40 -11.12 18.64
CA PRO A 439 12.03 -11.50 18.37
C PRO A 439 11.13 -10.74 19.34
N GLU A 440 10.86 -9.48 19.02
CA GLU A 440 9.66 -8.84 19.50
C GLU A 440 8.55 -9.81 19.15
N VAL A 441 7.83 -10.23 20.17
CA VAL A 441 6.50 -10.78 19.99
C VAL A 441 5.72 -9.59 19.46
N GLU A 442 5.90 -9.31 18.15
CA GLU A 442 4.84 -8.77 17.33
C GLU A 442 3.71 -9.75 17.61
N GLY A 443 2.85 -9.34 18.55
CA GLY A 443 1.60 -10.01 18.77
C GLY A 443 1.05 -10.18 17.38
N ILE A 444 0.89 -11.43 16.97
CA ILE A 444 0.28 -11.72 15.70
C ILE A 444 -1.03 -10.97 15.76
N PHE A 445 -1.15 -9.97 14.90
CA PHE A 445 -2.43 -9.56 14.40
C PHE A 445 -3.03 -10.88 13.94
N LEU A 446 -3.87 -11.48 14.79
CA LEU A 446 -4.81 -12.48 14.35
C LEU A 446 -5.52 -11.76 13.23
N ARG A 447 -5.12 -12.06 11.99
CA ARG A 447 -5.70 -11.48 10.79
C ARG A 447 -7.09 -12.11 10.72
N THR A 448 -7.99 -11.51 11.49
CA THR A 448 -9.36 -11.95 11.72
C THR A 448 -10.26 -11.49 10.59
N ALA A 449 -9.77 -10.56 9.76
CA ALA A 449 -10.42 -10.11 8.56
C ALA A 449 -9.91 -10.91 7.35
N ASN A 450 -10.84 -11.42 6.55
CA ASN A 450 -10.53 -11.83 5.19
C ASN A 450 -10.04 -10.59 4.41
N PRO A 451 -9.05 -10.73 3.50
CA PRO A 451 -8.66 -9.65 2.60
C PRO A 451 -9.90 -9.16 1.84
N VAL A 452 -10.26 -7.90 2.05
CA VAL A 452 -11.25 -7.15 1.27
C VAL A 452 -10.60 -6.66 -0.04
N TRP A 453 -11.33 -5.94 -0.88
CA TRP A 453 -10.73 -5.28 -2.04
C TRP A 453 -9.86 -4.10 -1.56
N TRP A 454 -8.59 -4.03 -1.96
CA TRP A 454 -7.64 -3.02 -1.45
C TRP A 454 -8.05 -1.60 -1.83
N ASP A 455 -8.27 -1.40 -3.12
CA ASP A 455 -8.53 -0.12 -3.73
C ASP A 455 -9.57 -0.34 -4.81
N SER A 456 -10.75 0.24 -4.62
CA SER A 456 -11.88 0.04 -5.52
C SER A 456 -11.53 0.47 -6.94
N THR A 457 -10.58 1.39 -7.15
CA THR A 457 -10.14 1.89 -8.47
C THR A 457 -9.50 0.84 -9.38
N TYR A 458 -9.15 -0.33 -8.85
CA TYR A 458 -8.61 -1.44 -9.62
C TYR A 458 -9.70 -2.46 -9.92
N LYS A 459 -9.86 -2.81 -11.20
CA LYS A 459 -10.93 -3.72 -11.68
C LYS A 459 -10.65 -5.19 -11.38
N TYR A 460 -9.36 -5.56 -11.29
CA TYR A 460 -8.94 -6.94 -11.16
C TYR A 460 -7.86 -7.10 -10.08
N HIS A 461 -7.82 -8.28 -9.47
CA HIS A 461 -6.64 -8.71 -8.75
C HIS A 461 -6.40 -10.21 -8.89
N ARG A 462 -5.14 -10.62 -8.77
CA ARG A 462 -4.73 -12.02 -8.61
C ARG A 462 -4.02 -12.19 -7.29
N ARG A 463 -4.39 -13.23 -6.56
CA ARG A 463 -3.71 -13.59 -5.31
C ARG A 463 -2.36 -14.22 -5.64
N LEU A 464 -1.30 -13.78 -4.99
CA LEU A 464 0.04 -14.31 -5.15
C LEU A 464 0.43 -15.05 -3.87
N THR A 465 0.80 -16.31 -4.02
CA THR A 465 1.28 -17.16 -2.93
C THR A 465 2.79 -17.31 -3.04
N ILE A 466 3.50 -16.93 -1.99
CA ILE A 466 4.93 -17.17 -1.86
C ILE A 466 5.10 -18.50 -1.14
N GLU A 467 5.78 -19.45 -1.76
CA GLU A 467 6.03 -20.77 -1.21
C GLU A 467 7.52 -20.90 -0.86
N ASN A 468 7.82 -21.18 0.39
CA ASN A 468 9.15 -21.60 0.76
C ASN A 468 9.25 -23.13 0.69
N ASN A 469 9.69 -23.63 -0.45
CA ASN A 469 9.87 -25.07 -0.68
C ASN A 469 11.16 -25.63 -0.06
N ASN A 470 11.96 -24.78 0.60
CA ASN A 470 13.13 -25.23 1.35
C ASN A 470 12.67 -25.85 2.69
N ALA A 471 13.25 -27.01 3.05
CA ALA A 471 12.88 -27.75 4.26
C ALA A 471 13.54 -27.23 5.54
N ASP A 472 14.66 -26.53 5.39
CA ASP A 472 15.55 -26.20 6.52
C ASP A 472 15.81 -24.69 6.65
N VAL A 473 15.57 -23.91 5.60
CA VAL A 473 15.91 -22.49 5.54
C VAL A 473 14.66 -21.61 5.46
N THR A 474 14.46 -20.74 6.45
CA THR A 474 13.44 -19.68 6.40
C THR A 474 13.81 -18.65 5.33
N ALA A 475 12.90 -18.36 4.41
CA ALA A 475 13.04 -17.24 3.49
C ALA A 475 12.92 -15.94 4.28
N GLN A 476 14.03 -15.20 4.38
CA GLN A 476 14.12 -14.03 5.23
C GLN A 476 13.27 -12.87 4.67
N ARG A 477 12.85 -11.96 5.54
CA ARG A 477 12.28 -10.68 5.12
C ARG A 477 13.25 -9.95 4.18
N ASP A 478 12.70 -9.19 3.24
CA ASP A 478 13.41 -8.44 2.20
C ASP A 478 14.16 -9.30 1.16
N THR A 479 14.10 -10.63 1.27
CA THR A 479 14.51 -11.57 0.22
C THR A 479 13.72 -11.27 -1.06
N GLN A 480 14.39 -11.25 -2.22
CA GLN A 480 13.72 -10.97 -3.49
C GLN A 480 12.94 -12.18 -3.98
N ALA A 481 11.63 -12.02 -4.13
CA ALA A 481 10.74 -12.95 -4.81
C ALA A 481 10.47 -12.45 -6.24
N GLU A 482 10.19 -13.38 -7.15
CA GLU A 482 9.81 -13.08 -8.53
C GLU A 482 8.70 -14.00 -9.02
N PHE A 483 7.82 -13.50 -9.88
CA PHE A 483 6.89 -14.31 -10.66
C PHE A 483 6.77 -13.78 -12.07
N SER A 484 6.41 -14.66 -13.00
CA SER A 484 6.10 -14.32 -14.38
C SER A 484 4.62 -14.52 -14.70
N PHE A 485 4.11 -13.72 -15.64
CA PHE A 485 2.74 -13.83 -16.13
C PHE A 485 2.62 -13.30 -17.57
N ASP A 486 1.54 -13.69 -18.24
CA ASP A 486 1.23 -13.24 -19.60
C ASP A 486 0.58 -11.85 -19.56
N HIS A 487 1.40 -10.80 -19.63
CA HIS A 487 0.92 -9.43 -19.63
C HIS A 487 0.33 -9.05 -20.99
N SER A 488 0.90 -9.52 -22.10
CA SER A 488 0.36 -9.28 -23.45
C SER A 488 -1.11 -9.72 -23.57
N ALA A 489 -1.48 -10.87 -23.02
CA ALA A 489 -2.86 -11.34 -23.03
C ALA A 489 -3.81 -10.41 -22.26
N LEU A 490 -3.36 -9.79 -21.17
CA LEU A 490 -4.17 -8.81 -20.43
C LEU A 490 -4.34 -7.50 -21.21
N VAL A 491 -3.31 -7.08 -21.95
CA VAL A 491 -3.35 -5.88 -22.81
C VAL A 491 -4.26 -6.12 -24.01
N GLU A 492 -4.14 -7.27 -24.69
CA GLU A 492 -5.02 -7.65 -25.81
C GLU A 492 -6.50 -7.71 -25.41
N GLN A 493 -6.78 -8.10 -24.16
CA GLN A 493 -8.13 -8.13 -23.58
C GLN A 493 -8.60 -6.76 -23.05
N GLY A 494 -7.78 -5.71 -23.12
CA GLY A 494 -8.10 -4.38 -22.58
C GLY A 494 -8.19 -4.33 -21.05
N LYS A 495 -7.59 -5.30 -20.35
CA LYS A 495 -7.63 -5.40 -18.88
C LYS A 495 -6.48 -4.69 -18.17
N SER A 496 -5.39 -4.41 -18.88
CA SER A 496 -4.18 -3.76 -18.35
C SER A 496 -3.54 -2.87 -19.41
N LEU A 497 -2.74 -1.88 -19.00
CA LEU A 497 -2.09 -0.94 -19.91
C LEU A 497 -0.78 -1.54 -20.43
N ALA A 498 -0.45 -1.29 -21.70
CA ALA A 498 0.74 -1.88 -22.33
C ALA A 498 2.06 -1.53 -21.59
N ASP A 499 2.11 -0.37 -20.94
CA ASP A 499 3.26 0.08 -20.15
C ASP A 499 3.26 -0.42 -18.69
N GLY A 500 2.25 -1.21 -18.30
CA GLY A 500 2.06 -1.76 -16.94
C GLY A 500 1.90 -0.71 -15.86
N SER A 501 1.56 0.54 -16.21
CA SER A 501 1.43 1.65 -15.26
C SER A 501 0.30 1.44 -14.25
N ASP A 502 -0.70 0.61 -14.62
CA ASP A 502 -1.83 0.19 -13.80
C ASP A 502 -1.53 -1.02 -12.89
N LEU A 503 -0.36 -1.65 -12.98
CA LEU A 503 -0.04 -2.81 -12.14
C LEU A 503 0.33 -2.34 -10.71
N ARG A 504 -0.15 -3.02 -9.66
CA ARG A 504 0.29 -2.78 -8.27
C ARG A 504 0.44 -4.07 -7.51
N LEU A 505 1.58 -4.24 -6.85
CA LEU A 505 1.77 -5.34 -5.92
C LEU A 505 1.46 -4.89 -4.50
N ILE A 506 0.52 -5.57 -3.88
CA ILE A 506 -0.07 -5.20 -2.59
C ILE A 506 0.11 -6.34 -1.61
N TYR A 507 0.44 -5.98 -0.37
CA TYR A 507 0.46 -6.89 0.75
C TYR A 507 -0.65 -6.54 1.74
N PHE A 508 -1.54 -7.49 2.03
CA PHE A 508 -2.53 -7.33 3.10
C PHE A 508 -1.86 -7.56 4.45
N THR A 509 -1.99 -6.63 5.40
CA THR A 509 -1.34 -6.71 6.71
C THR A 509 -2.23 -7.37 7.78
N GLY A 510 -3.50 -7.65 7.46
CA GLY A 510 -4.51 -8.13 8.41
C GLY A 510 -5.50 -7.08 8.88
N GLU A 511 -5.12 -5.80 8.81
CA GLU A 511 -5.98 -4.65 9.16
C GLU A 511 -6.09 -3.62 8.03
N GLY A 512 -5.23 -3.73 7.01
CA GLY A 512 -5.18 -2.85 5.87
C GLY A 512 -4.18 -3.36 4.83
N TYR A 513 -3.75 -2.48 3.94
CA TYR A 513 -2.91 -2.86 2.81
C TYR A 513 -1.66 -2.00 2.74
N ARG A 514 -0.59 -2.60 2.24
CA ARG A 514 0.68 -1.93 1.96
C ARG A 514 1.03 -2.13 0.49
N VAL A 515 1.21 -1.02 -0.23
CA VAL A 515 1.77 -1.05 -1.58
C VAL A 515 3.26 -1.40 -1.48
N LEU A 516 3.69 -2.40 -2.25
CA LEU A 516 5.08 -2.83 -2.28
C LEU A 516 5.83 -2.08 -3.39
N SER A 517 7.08 -1.71 -3.09
CA SER A 517 8.00 -1.27 -4.13
C SER A 517 8.48 -2.52 -4.86
N ALA A 518 8.15 -2.58 -6.14
CA ALA A 518 8.46 -3.70 -7.02
C ALA A 518 9.10 -3.18 -8.30
N ALA A 519 9.82 -4.05 -8.99
CA ALA A 519 10.41 -3.79 -10.30
C ALA A 519 9.80 -4.72 -11.34
N ALA A 520 9.50 -4.21 -12.52
CA ALA A 520 8.92 -4.98 -13.61
C ALA A 520 9.84 -4.98 -14.84
N SER A 521 9.86 -6.07 -15.59
CA SER A 521 10.55 -6.16 -16.88
C SER A 521 9.74 -6.99 -17.88
N GLY A 522 9.97 -6.77 -19.18
CA GLY A 522 9.26 -7.50 -20.24
C GLY A 522 7.75 -7.23 -20.26
N LEU A 523 7.31 -6.01 -19.94
CA LEU A 523 5.90 -5.61 -20.03
C LEU A 523 5.40 -5.69 -21.49
N ASN A 524 4.09 -5.91 -21.66
CA ASN A 524 3.45 -6.25 -22.93
C ASN A 524 4.05 -7.48 -23.64
N THR A 525 4.48 -8.48 -22.87
CA THR A 525 4.91 -9.79 -23.38
C THR A 525 4.26 -10.92 -22.60
N SER A 526 4.35 -12.14 -23.13
CA SER A 526 3.80 -13.34 -22.48
C SER A 526 4.64 -13.83 -21.29
N GLN A 527 5.78 -13.18 -21.02
CA GLN A 527 6.71 -13.53 -19.95
C GLN A 527 7.14 -12.29 -19.14
N ALA A 528 6.21 -11.37 -18.90
CA ALA A 528 6.50 -10.23 -18.02
C ALA A 528 6.87 -10.73 -16.62
N VAL A 529 7.90 -10.13 -16.01
CA VAL A 529 8.42 -10.51 -14.70
C VAL A 529 8.25 -9.36 -13.71
N ILE A 530 7.75 -9.66 -12.51
CA ILE A 530 7.70 -8.72 -11.38
C ILE A 530 8.59 -9.25 -10.25
N ARG A 531 9.48 -8.39 -9.75
CA ARG A 531 10.38 -8.64 -8.61
C ARG A 531 10.07 -7.73 -7.44
N PHE A 532 10.10 -8.28 -6.23
CA PHE A 532 9.78 -7.54 -5.02
C PHE A 532 10.39 -8.18 -3.76
N PRO A 533 10.66 -7.39 -2.72
CA PRO A 533 11.08 -7.92 -1.42
C PRO A 533 9.92 -8.56 -0.66
N LEU A 534 10.18 -9.70 -0.01
CA LEU A 534 9.25 -10.29 0.95
C LEU A 534 8.99 -9.34 2.12
N VAL A 535 7.72 -9.19 2.50
CA VAL A 535 7.30 -8.33 3.61
C VAL A 535 7.52 -9.01 4.96
N LEU A 536 7.25 -10.30 5.02
CA LEU A 536 7.46 -11.17 6.18
C LEU A 536 8.37 -12.33 5.81
N GLU A 537 9.00 -12.90 6.83
CA GLU A 537 9.70 -14.17 6.69
C GLU A 537 8.71 -15.28 6.34
N VAL A 538 9.09 -16.17 5.43
CA VAL A 538 8.31 -17.37 5.09
C VAL A 538 9.06 -18.59 5.61
N PRO A 539 8.61 -19.22 6.71
CA PRO A 539 9.25 -20.40 7.29
C PRO A 539 9.40 -21.59 6.31
N PRO A 540 10.29 -22.55 6.58
CA PRO A 540 10.47 -23.74 5.75
C PRO A 540 9.17 -24.51 5.54
N LEU A 541 8.92 -24.95 4.31
CA LEU A 541 7.71 -25.70 3.90
C LEU A 541 6.38 -24.99 4.22
N THR A 542 6.39 -23.66 4.25
CA THR A 542 5.19 -22.84 4.44
C THR A 542 4.98 -21.88 3.28
N SER A 543 3.83 -21.21 3.29
CA SER A 543 3.49 -20.22 2.28
C SER A 543 2.90 -18.95 2.89
N ASP A 544 3.13 -17.81 2.23
CA ASP A 544 2.43 -16.55 2.50
C ASP A 544 1.58 -16.17 1.29
N ASP A 545 0.26 -16.21 1.45
CA ASP A 545 -0.73 -15.95 0.42
C ASP A 545 -1.39 -14.56 0.54
N TYR A 546 -0.76 -13.62 1.25
CA TYR A 546 -1.30 -12.26 1.44
C TYR A 546 -0.78 -11.22 0.45
N TYR A 547 -0.12 -11.67 -0.63
CA TYR A 547 0.28 -10.82 -1.73
C TYR A 547 -0.81 -10.80 -2.81
N PHE A 548 -1.00 -9.65 -3.44
CA PHE A 548 -2.00 -9.45 -4.49
C PHE A 548 -1.41 -8.59 -5.59
N LEU A 549 -1.55 -9.03 -6.83
CA LEU A 549 -1.31 -8.19 -8.00
C LEU A 549 -2.65 -7.57 -8.42
N TYR A 550 -2.79 -6.26 -8.27
CA TYR A 550 -3.92 -5.47 -8.74
C TYR A 550 -3.61 -4.85 -10.11
N TYR A 551 -4.63 -4.72 -10.96
CA TYR A 551 -4.52 -4.11 -12.30
C TYR A 551 -5.88 -3.64 -12.83
N GLY A 552 -5.87 -2.95 -13.98
CA GLY A 552 -7.06 -2.40 -14.63
C GLY A 552 -7.52 -1.05 -14.09
N ASN A 553 -6.60 -0.25 -13.55
CA ASN A 553 -6.84 1.14 -13.19
C ASN A 553 -6.30 2.08 -14.29
N ASP A 554 -7.21 2.77 -14.99
CA ASP A 554 -6.90 3.52 -16.21
C ASP A 554 -6.28 4.92 -15.96
N SER A 555 -6.02 5.30 -14.70
CA SER A 555 -5.73 6.68 -14.27
C SER A 555 -4.44 6.85 -13.48
N VAL A 556 -3.53 5.87 -13.45
CA VAL A 556 -2.34 5.89 -12.57
C VAL A 556 -1.02 5.98 -13.34
N LEU A 557 -0.09 6.79 -12.83
CA LEU A 557 1.30 6.81 -13.28
C LEU A 557 2.05 5.56 -12.77
N SER A 558 2.98 5.02 -13.56
CA SER A 558 3.72 3.79 -13.22
C SER A 558 4.43 3.85 -11.86
N ALA A 559 4.32 2.77 -11.07
CA ALA A 559 4.97 2.63 -9.76
C ALA A 559 6.17 1.67 -9.75
N PHE A 560 6.55 1.10 -10.89
CA PHE A 560 7.71 0.19 -10.98
C PHE A 560 8.97 0.96 -11.38
N SER A 561 10.06 0.71 -10.65
CA SER A 561 11.41 1.16 -11.03
C SER A 561 12.14 0.08 -11.86
N GLU A 562 13.13 0.47 -12.67
CA GLU A 562 14.03 -0.49 -13.33
C GLU A 562 14.81 -1.35 -12.30
N ILE A 563 15.08 -2.61 -12.66
CA ILE A 563 15.64 -3.63 -11.77
C ILE A 563 17.12 -3.33 -11.40
N PRO A 564 17.49 -3.28 -10.11
CA PRO A 564 18.87 -3.45 -9.68
C PRO A 564 19.34 -4.90 -9.88
N GLN A 565 20.52 -5.12 -10.48
CA GLN A 565 21.10 -6.44 -10.79
C GLN A 565 21.57 -7.23 -9.54
N ASN A 566 20.67 -7.60 -8.64
CA ASN A 566 20.96 -8.60 -7.61
C ASN A 566 20.18 -9.89 -7.88
N ALA A 567 20.82 -11.03 -7.62
CA ALA A 567 20.29 -12.36 -7.93
C ALA A 567 18.97 -12.64 -7.17
N ALA A 568 18.00 -13.21 -7.89
CA ALA A 568 16.76 -13.73 -7.33
C ALA A 568 17.03 -14.85 -6.31
N ALA A 569 16.22 -14.92 -5.25
CA ALA A 569 16.40 -15.90 -4.18
C ALA A 569 15.35 -17.04 -4.24
N GLN A 570 15.66 -18.11 -3.52
CA GLN A 570 15.11 -19.47 -3.56
C GLN A 570 13.68 -19.62 -2.99
N VAL A 571 12.70 -18.81 -3.42
CA VAL A 571 11.28 -18.99 -3.07
C VAL A 571 10.45 -19.27 -4.32
N GLY A 572 9.50 -20.20 -4.21
CA GLY A 572 8.49 -20.44 -5.23
C GLY A 572 7.41 -19.35 -5.18
N THR A 573 6.81 -19.05 -6.32
CA THR A 573 5.69 -18.13 -6.41
C THR A 573 4.58 -18.76 -7.25
N VAL A 574 3.35 -18.66 -6.76
CA VAL A 574 2.16 -19.17 -7.45
C VAL A 574 1.15 -18.04 -7.58
N LEU A 575 0.91 -17.61 -8.82
CA LEU A 575 -0.12 -16.63 -9.13
C LEU A 575 -1.46 -17.35 -9.29
N GLY A 576 -2.42 -17.03 -8.42
CA GLY A 576 -3.75 -17.61 -8.41
C GLY A 576 -4.68 -17.01 -9.48
N GLU A 577 -5.94 -17.43 -9.41
CA GLU A 577 -6.98 -16.99 -10.33
C GLU A 577 -7.29 -15.49 -10.22
N GLU A 578 -7.73 -14.92 -11.34
CA GLU A 578 -8.20 -13.54 -11.44
C GLU A 578 -9.55 -13.41 -10.74
N LYS A 579 -9.62 -12.45 -9.81
CA LYS A 579 -10.87 -11.98 -9.23
C LYS A 579 -11.21 -10.61 -9.81
N VAL A 580 -12.50 -10.36 -9.93
CA VAL A 580 -13.09 -9.12 -10.45
C VAL A 580 -13.70 -8.34 -9.30
N ALA A 581 -13.58 -7.01 -9.33
CA ALA A 581 -14.14 -6.13 -8.32
C ALA A 581 -15.65 -6.40 -8.18
N ALA A 582 -16.16 -6.34 -6.96
CA ALA A 582 -17.54 -6.71 -6.67
C ALA A 582 -18.56 -5.80 -7.39
N ILE A 583 -18.16 -4.57 -7.73
CA ILE A 583 -18.83 -3.71 -8.69
C ILE A 583 -17.83 -3.34 -9.78
N THR A 584 -18.15 -3.63 -11.03
CA THR A 584 -17.41 -3.10 -12.17
C THR A 584 -18.20 -2.00 -12.86
N VAL A 585 -17.48 -1.03 -13.41
CA VAL A 585 -18.06 0.07 -14.15
C VAL A 585 -17.36 0.21 -15.49
N SER A 586 -18.10 0.66 -16.50
CA SER A 586 -17.54 0.84 -17.84
C SER A 586 -18.15 2.06 -18.53
N LEU A 587 -17.28 2.78 -19.23
CA LEU A 587 -17.64 3.78 -20.23
C LEU A 587 -17.17 3.30 -21.61
N PRO A 588 -17.95 3.53 -22.68
CA PRO A 588 -17.49 3.23 -24.04
C PRO A 588 -16.41 4.19 -24.54
N ARG A 589 -16.27 5.36 -23.90
CA ARG A 589 -15.28 6.40 -24.20
C ARG A 589 -15.03 7.32 -23.01
N LYS A 590 -13.88 8.00 -23.03
CA LYS A 590 -13.44 9.00 -22.06
C LYS A 590 -13.83 10.41 -22.47
N TRP A 591 -14.12 10.70 -23.74
CA TRP A 591 -14.53 12.03 -24.19
C TRP A 591 -16.04 12.11 -24.45
N LEU A 592 -16.67 13.15 -23.91
CA LEU A 592 -18.07 13.49 -24.12
C LEU A 592 -18.17 14.94 -24.57
N LEU A 593 -18.90 15.21 -25.65
CA LEU A 593 -19.06 16.57 -26.15
C LEU A 593 -20.27 17.26 -25.52
N ARG A 594 -20.06 18.48 -25.04
CA ARG A 594 -21.12 19.37 -24.57
C ARG A 594 -21.53 20.30 -25.69
N GLY A 595 -22.82 20.26 -26.04
CA GLY A 595 -23.39 21.16 -27.03
C GLY A 595 -22.75 20.96 -28.40
N GLN A 596 -23.46 21.35 -29.45
CA GLN A 596 -22.93 21.40 -30.82
C GLN A 596 -22.42 20.07 -31.41
N GLY A 597 -22.30 18.95 -30.68
CA GLY A 597 -21.90 17.66 -31.20
C GLY A 597 -22.86 17.15 -32.29
N LEU A 598 -22.30 16.64 -33.38
CA LEU A 598 -23.08 16.31 -34.59
C LEU A 598 -23.96 15.05 -34.50
N THR A 599 -23.72 14.18 -33.52
CA THR A 599 -24.43 12.90 -33.36
C THR A 599 -24.73 12.66 -31.88
N GLU A 600 -25.70 11.80 -31.57
CA GLU A 600 -25.99 11.41 -30.19
C GLU A 600 -24.77 10.74 -29.53
N GLU A 601 -23.96 9.98 -30.26
CA GLU A 601 -22.74 9.36 -29.71
C GLU A 601 -21.66 10.39 -29.33
N HIS A 602 -21.69 11.59 -29.92
CA HIS A 602 -20.82 12.69 -29.52
C HIS A 602 -21.27 13.28 -28.18
N THR A 603 -22.57 13.42 -27.97
CA THR A 603 -23.13 14.18 -26.83
C THR A 603 -23.64 13.29 -25.70
N GLN A 604 -23.80 11.99 -25.93
CA GLN A 604 -24.33 11.05 -24.97
C GLN A 604 -23.50 9.76 -24.93
N MET A 605 -23.32 9.22 -23.72
CA MET A 605 -22.73 7.90 -23.56
C MET A 605 -23.32 7.15 -22.36
N PRO A 606 -23.55 5.83 -22.47
CA PRO A 606 -23.97 5.01 -21.34
C PRO A 606 -22.82 4.80 -20.35
N PHE A 607 -23.07 5.11 -19.08
CA PHE A 607 -22.28 4.61 -17.97
C PHE A 607 -22.94 3.35 -17.41
N THR A 608 -22.23 2.24 -17.49
CA THR A 608 -22.74 0.92 -17.11
C THR A 608 -22.10 0.48 -15.82
N VAL A 609 -22.91 -0.07 -14.91
CA VAL A 609 -22.52 -0.62 -13.62
C VAL A 609 -22.95 -2.08 -13.58
N ASP A 610 -22.01 -2.98 -13.38
CA ASP A 610 -22.25 -4.41 -13.20
C ASP A 610 -21.93 -4.80 -11.75
N LEU A 611 -22.94 -5.29 -11.03
CA LEU A 611 -22.85 -5.69 -9.63
C LEU A 611 -22.36 -7.15 -9.46
N GLY A 612 -22.04 -7.87 -10.54
CA GLY A 612 -21.58 -9.26 -10.48
C GLY A 612 -22.57 -10.16 -9.74
N ASP A 613 -22.13 -10.78 -8.65
CA ASP A 613 -22.97 -11.64 -7.79
C ASP A 613 -23.68 -10.89 -6.65
N ILE A 614 -23.52 -9.57 -6.53
CA ILE A 614 -24.17 -8.78 -5.48
C ILE A 614 -25.66 -8.62 -5.78
N ASN A 615 -26.50 -9.20 -4.91
CA ASN A 615 -27.94 -9.00 -4.95
C ASN A 615 -28.34 -7.76 -4.16
N ILE A 616 -28.89 -6.75 -4.85
CA ILE A 616 -29.58 -5.62 -4.22
C ILE A 616 -31.10 -5.77 -4.32
N SER A 617 -31.82 -5.29 -3.32
CA SER A 617 -33.29 -5.37 -3.24
C SER A 617 -34.02 -4.30 -4.06
N GLY A 618 -33.30 -3.36 -4.68
CA GLY A 618 -33.86 -2.28 -5.50
C GLY A 618 -33.44 -2.34 -6.97
N ASP A 619 -34.02 -1.46 -7.78
CA ASP A 619 -33.76 -1.36 -9.24
C ASP A 619 -32.82 -0.21 -9.61
N GLU A 620 -32.12 0.34 -8.62
CA GLU A 620 -31.31 1.54 -8.75
C GLU A 620 -29.96 1.40 -8.04
N VAL A 621 -28.93 1.97 -8.65
CA VAL A 621 -27.58 2.12 -8.08
C VAL A 621 -27.22 3.60 -8.10
N ARG A 622 -26.59 4.10 -7.03
CA ARG A 622 -26.18 5.51 -6.95
C ARG A 622 -24.90 5.70 -7.76
N VAL A 623 -24.82 6.76 -8.54
CA VAL A 623 -23.61 7.15 -9.27
C VAL A 623 -23.22 8.54 -8.83
N ALA A 624 -22.13 8.65 -8.09
CA ALA A 624 -21.52 9.92 -7.72
C ALA A 624 -20.65 10.41 -8.87
N VAL A 625 -20.90 11.64 -9.32
CA VAL A 625 -20.06 12.36 -10.27
C VAL A 625 -19.31 13.44 -9.50
N GLN A 626 -17.99 13.43 -9.57
CA GLN A 626 -17.14 14.45 -8.95
C GLN A 626 -16.29 15.14 -10.02
N GLY A 627 -15.93 16.40 -9.81
CA GLY A 627 -15.18 17.20 -10.76
C GLY A 627 -15.37 18.67 -10.48
N ARG A 628 -15.55 19.47 -11.54
CA ARG A 628 -15.90 20.89 -11.39
C ARG A 628 -17.27 21.10 -10.74
N GLU A 629 -18.16 20.14 -10.94
CA GLU A 629 -19.46 20.05 -10.29
C GLU A 629 -19.56 18.69 -9.58
N ILE A 630 -20.32 18.65 -8.48
CA ILE A 630 -20.63 17.41 -7.78
C ILE A 630 -22.09 17.10 -8.05
N LYS A 631 -22.34 15.92 -8.64
CA LYS A 631 -23.69 15.44 -8.96
C LYS A 631 -23.90 14.03 -8.42
N SER A 632 -25.15 13.69 -8.19
CA SER A 632 -25.56 12.32 -7.91
C SER A 632 -26.59 11.92 -8.95
N LEU A 633 -26.26 10.89 -9.71
CA LEU A 633 -27.13 10.27 -10.70
C LEU A 633 -27.59 8.91 -10.18
N THR A 634 -28.58 8.35 -10.86
CA THR A 634 -29.12 7.03 -10.55
C THR A 634 -29.09 6.16 -11.79
N ALA A 635 -28.38 5.04 -11.72
CA ALA A 635 -28.36 4.04 -12.77
C ALA A 635 -29.50 3.06 -12.57
N SER A 636 -30.30 2.85 -13.61
CA SER A 636 -31.47 1.97 -13.58
C SER A 636 -31.11 0.57 -14.08
N ARG A 637 -31.74 -0.45 -13.51
CA ARG A 637 -31.53 -1.85 -13.91
C ARG A 637 -31.94 -2.08 -15.36
N THR A 638 -31.04 -2.60 -16.19
CA THR A 638 -31.30 -2.95 -17.59
C THR A 638 -31.40 -4.46 -17.80
N ARG A 639 -30.66 -5.26 -17.03
CA ARG A 639 -30.71 -6.73 -16.97
C ARG A 639 -30.13 -7.22 -15.64
N ASP A 640 -30.16 -8.53 -15.38
CA ASP A 640 -29.67 -9.10 -14.11
C ASP A 640 -28.30 -8.53 -13.73
N ASN A 641 -28.26 -7.88 -12.57
CA ASN A 641 -27.10 -7.19 -11.99
C ASN A 641 -26.41 -6.11 -12.84
N LEU A 642 -26.98 -5.74 -14.00
CA LEU A 642 -26.51 -4.64 -14.84
C LEU A 642 -27.42 -3.41 -14.73
N PHE A 643 -26.80 -2.26 -14.51
CA PHE A 643 -27.45 -0.97 -14.40
C PHE A 643 -26.82 0.02 -15.36
N THR A 644 -27.60 0.94 -15.90
CA THR A 644 -27.11 1.92 -16.84
C THR A 644 -27.70 3.29 -16.52
N VAL A 645 -26.87 4.33 -16.65
CA VAL A 645 -27.31 5.73 -16.71
C VAL A 645 -26.73 6.35 -17.97
N MET A 646 -27.55 7.10 -18.70
CA MET A 646 -27.06 7.89 -19.84
C MET A 646 -26.47 9.19 -19.31
N LEU A 647 -25.20 9.44 -19.65
CA LEU A 647 -24.56 10.71 -19.40
C LEU A 647 -24.79 11.60 -20.62
N ASP A 648 -25.36 12.78 -20.42
CA ASP A 648 -25.54 13.78 -21.47
C ASP A 648 -24.56 14.94 -21.24
N GLY A 649 -23.75 15.28 -22.24
CA GLY A 649 -22.76 16.35 -22.16
C GLY A 649 -23.36 17.72 -21.84
N SER A 650 -24.63 17.96 -22.21
CA SER A 650 -25.35 19.19 -21.87
C SER A 650 -25.58 19.35 -20.36
N ASP A 651 -25.55 18.26 -19.60
CA ASP A 651 -25.64 18.30 -18.15
C ASP A 651 -24.35 18.79 -17.50
N PHE A 652 -23.19 18.73 -18.15
CA PHE A 652 -21.90 18.96 -17.49
C PHE A 652 -21.17 20.18 -18.06
N GLN A 653 -20.60 21.02 -17.20
CA GLN A 653 -19.70 22.08 -17.65
C GLN A 653 -18.40 21.48 -18.22
N PRO A 654 -17.70 22.15 -19.15
CA PRO A 654 -16.42 21.64 -19.65
C PRO A 654 -15.39 21.43 -18.53
N GLY A 655 -14.74 20.27 -18.55
CA GLY A 655 -13.77 19.83 -17.55
C GLY A 655 -13.62 18.31 -17.44
N ARG A 656 -12.75 17.88 -16.52
CA ARG A 656 -12.54 16.46 -16.17
C ARG A 656 -13.44 16.07 -15.00
N TYR A 657 -14.03 14.88 -15.10
CA TYR A 657 -14.94 14.32 -14.11
C TYR A 657 -14.54 12.89 -13.76
N THR A 658 -14.95 12.47 -12.58
CA THR A 658 -14.82 11.12 -12.07
C THR A 658 -16.18 10.56 -11.68
N LEU A 659 -16.36 9.25 -11.85
CA LEU A 659 -17.58 8.49 -11.60
C LEU A 659 -17.28 7.37 -10.62
N VAL A 660 -18.11 7.26 -9.58
CA VAL A 660 -18.10 6.15 -8.63
C VAL A 660 -19.54 5.66 -8.48
N ALA A 661 -19.78 4.38 -8.75
CA ALA A 661 -21.06 3.75 -8.50
C ALA A 661 -21.07 3.10 -7.11
N SER A 662 -22.20 3.16 -6.39
CA SER A 662 -22.35 2.51 -5.10
C SER A 662 -23.73 1.92 -4.89
N THR A 663 -23.80 0.81 -4.16
CA THR A 663 -25.08 0.20 -3.79
C THR A 663 -25.92 1.19 -2.97
N PRO A 664 -27.26 1.09 -2.98
CA PRO A 664 -28.13 2.03 -2.27
C PRO A 664 -27.84 2.20 -0.76
N ASP A 665 -27.34 1.14 -0.13
CA ASP A 665 -26.93 1.09 1.28
C ASP A 665 -25.48 1.57 1.52
N GLY A 666 -24.71 1.84 0.45
CA GLY A 666 -23.32 2.25 0.50
C GLY A 666 -22.36 1.14 0.93
N ALA A 667 -22.80 -0.12 0.93
CA ALA A 667 -21.97 -1.25 1.35
C ALA A 667 -20.85 -1.57 0.35
N PHE A 668 -21.06 -1.27 -0.94
CA PHE A 668 -20.09 -1.52 -2.00
C PHE A 668 -19.97 -0.29 -2.90
N GLU A 669 -18.74 0.02 -3.31
CA GLU A 669 -18.41 1.09 -4.26
C GLU A 669 -17.54 0.54 -5.39
N SER A 670 -17.71 1.08 -6.59
CA SER A 670 -16.93 0.74 -7.77
C SER A 670 -15.57 1.42 -7.80
N ALA A 671 -14.77 1.04 -8.79
CA ALA A 671 -13.65 1.85 -9.25
C ALA A 671 -14.08 3.25 -9.63
N THR A 672 -13.22 4.22 -9.31
CA THR A 672 -13.28 5.54 -9.90
C THR A 672 -12.94 5.43 -11.39
N THR A 673 -13.87 5.81 -12.25
CA THR A 673 -13.66 5.96 -13.69
C THR A 673 -13.67 7.43 -14.04
N GLU A 674 -12.90 7.84 -15.05
CA GLU A 674 -12.80 9.25 -15.44
C GLU A 674 -13.27 9.49 -16.86
N PHE A 675 -13.79 10.69 -17.09
CA PHE A 675 -14.14 11.20 -18.41
C PHE A 675 -13.95 12.72 -18.50
N ASN A 676 -13.89 13.23 -19.73
CA ASN A 676 -13.73 14.64 -20.05
C ASN A 676 -14.97 15.13 -20.78
N VAL A 677 -15.41 16.34 -20.42
CA VAL A 677 -16.47 17.06 -21.10
C VAL A 677 -15.88 18.28 -21.78
N SER A 678 -16.15 18.46 -23.07
CA SER A 678 -15.57 19.53 -23.88
C SER A 678 -16.57 20.00 -24.93
N TYR A 679 -16.49 21.26 -25.35
CA TYR A 679 -17.07 21.64 -26.64
C TYR A 679 -16.25 21.02 -27.80
N PRO A 680 -16.84 20.82 -29.00
CA PRO A 680 -16.13 20.28 -30.16
C PRO A 680 -15.07 21.24 -30.71
N LEU A 681 -13.98 20.67 -31.21
CA LEU A 681 -13.09 21.33 -32.16
C LEU A 681 -13.32 20.75 -33.55
N TYR A 682 -13.93 21.53 -34.44
CA TYR A 682 -14.07 21.13 -35.84
C TYR A 682 -12.77 21.36 -36.59
N VAL A 683 -12.31 20.37 -37.33
CA VAL A 683 -11.20 20.52 -38.27
C VAL A 683 -11.73 20.23 -39.66
N THR A 684 -11.70 21.25 -40.52
CA THR A 684 -12.13 21.13 -41.92
C THR A 684 -10.91 21.10 -42.83
N TRP A 685 -11.03 20.38 -43.94
CA TRP A 685 -10.07 20.41 -45.03
C TRP A 685 -10.83 20.64 -46.33
N SER A 686 -10.52 21.75 -47.00
CA SER A 686 -11.09 22.07 -48.30
C SER A 686 -10.08 22.04 -49.44
N ILE A 687 -10.59 21.85 -50.64
CA ILE A 687 -9.81 21.76 -51.87
C ILE A 687 -10.31 22.81 -52.83
N ASP A 688 -9.43 23.75 -53.18
CA ASP A 688 -9.76 24.87 -54.07
C ASP A 688 -9.48 24.47 -55.51
N TYR A 689 -10.54 24.20 -56.28
CA TYR A 689 -10.41 23.87 -57.70
C TYR A 689 -10.29 25.15 -58.51
N GLU A 690 -9.10 25.42 -59.04
CA GLU A 690 -8.77 26.68 -59.73
C GLU A 690 -9.47 26.93 -61.08
N GLY A 691 -10.28 25.98 -61.54
CA GLY A 691 -10.91 26.01 -62.86
C GLY A 691 -10.01 25.52 -64.01
N PHE A 692 -8.96 24.74 -63.69
CA PHE A 692 -8.11 24.02 -64.65
C PHE A 692 -8.29 22.50 -64.51
N ASP A 693 -7.84 21.73 -65.51
CA ASP A 693 -7.79 20.26 -65.40
C ASP A 693 -6.89 19.82 -64.24
N VAL A 694 -7.26 18.71 -63.59
CA VAL A 694 -6.56 18.10 -62.46
C VAL A 694 -6.14 16.70 -62.87
N SER A 695 -4.88 16.31 -62.63
CA SER A 695 -4.46 14.94 -62.96
C SER A 695 -5.14 13.90 -62.05
N LYS A 696 -5.48 12.72 -62.60
CA LYS A 696 -6.04 11.61 -61.81
C LYS A 696 -5.15 11.22 -60.62
N GLN A 697 -3.83 11.27 -60.81
CA GLN A 697 -2.86 10.92 -59.76
C GLN A 697 -3.00 11.82 -58.52
N TYR A 698 -3.34 13.10 -58.69
CA TYR A 698 -3.54 14.02 -57.57
C TYR A 698 -4.87 13.76 -56.86
N LEU A 699 -5.93 13.50 -57.63
CA LEU A 699 -7.23 13.09 -57.08
C LEU A 699 -7.11 11.81 -56.24
N ASP A 700 -6.40 10.80 -56.74
CA ASP A 700 -6.17 9.53 -56.03
C ASP A 700 -5.36 9.75 -54.74
N ALA A 701 -4.40 10.69 -54.72
CA ALA A 701 -3.61 10.98 -53.54
C ALA A 701 -4.41 11.70 -52.45
N MET A 702 -5.33 12.58 -52.82
CA MET A 702 -6.25 13.21 -51.87
C MET A 702 -7.17 12.17 -51.22
N ILE A 703 -7.68 11.23 -52.02
CA ILE A 703 -8.51 10.11 -51.52
C ILE A 703 -7.72 9.28 -50.50
N ALA A 704 -6.45 8.95 -50.80
CA ALA A 704 -5.63 8.17 -49.88
C ALA A 704 -5.47 8.82 -48.49
N ILE A 705 -5.42 10.16 -48.43
CA ILE A 705 -5.38 10.90 -47.17
C ILE A 705 -6.75 10.86 -46.49
N SER A 706 -7.82 11.23 -47.20
CA SER A 706 -9.19 11.22 -46.66
C SER A 706 -9.56 9.86 -46.08
N GLU A 707 -9.25 8.76 -46.79
CA GLU A 707 -9.51 7.39 -46.33
C GLU A 707 -8.64 6.98 -45.14
N LYS A 708 -7.35 7.36 -45.12
CA LYS A 708 -6.46 7.04 -43.98
C LYS A 708 -6.98 7.66 -42.68
N TYR A 709 -7.47 8.89 -42.74
CA TYR A 709 -7.86 9.66 -41.57
C TYR A 709 -9.38 9.73 -41.36
N ASP A 710 -10.18 9.00 -42.15
CA ASP A 710 -11.65 9.10 -42.12
C ASP A 710 -12.11 10.57 -42.08
N MET A 711 -11.47 11.39 -42.92
CA MET A 711 -11.65 12.83 -42.94
C MET A 711 -12.46 13.22 -44.17
N PRO A 712 -13.71 13.68 -44.00
CA PRO A 712 -14.49 14.20 -45.11
C PRO A 712 -13.92 15.55 -45.58
N VAL A 713 -14.07 15.83 -46.88
CA VAL A 713 -13.42 16.96 -47.55
C VAL A 713 -14.46 17.88 -48.17
N THR A 714 -14.26 19.20 -48.09
CA THR A 714 -15.06 20.18 -48.85
C THR A 714 -14.38 20.51 -50.18
N HIS A 715 -14.93 20.03 -51.30
CA HIS A 715 -14.46 20.33 -52.64
C HIS A 715 -15.06 21.65 -53.12
N LEU A 716 -14.31 22.75 -53.07
CA LEU A 716 -14.74 24.05 -53.55
C LEU A 716 -14.51 24.12 -55.06
N PHE A 717 -15.54 23.75 -55.80
CA PHE A 717 -15.47 23.44 -57.22
C PHE A 717 -15.70 24.68 -58.09
N ASN A 718 -14.91 24.85 -59.15
CA ASN A 718 -15.03 26.01 -60.05
C ASN A 718 -15.69 25.61 -61.38
N PRO A 719 -16.85 26.21 -61.73
CA PRO A 719 -17.60 25.85 -62.94
C PRO A 719 -16.94 26.28 -64.25
N ARG A 720 -15.83 27.03 -64.21
CA ARG A 720 -15.03 27.37 -65.40
C ARG A 720 -14.62 26.12 -66.20
N ILE A 721 -14.45 24.96 -65.56
CA ILE A 721 -14.07 23.71 -66.26
C ILE A 721 -15.00 23.32 -67.41
N PHE A 722 -16.24 23.82 -67.45
CA PHE A 722 -17.21 23.54 -68.52
C PHE A 722 -17.00 24.38 -69.77
N ILE A 723 -16.27 25.49 -69.66
CA ILE A 723 -16.04 26.46 -70.75
C ILE A 723 -14.56 26.68 -71.06
N ALA A 724 -13.66 26.26 -70.16
CA ALA A 724 -12.22 26.37 -70.33
C ALA A 724 -11.76 25.63 -71.60
N GLY A 725 -11.06 26.33 -72.49
CA GLY A 725 -10.59 25.75 -73.75
C GLY A 725 -9.59 24.60 -73.57
N GLU A 726 -8.90 24.59 -72.43
CA GLU A 726 -7.94 23.56 -72.03
C GLU A 726 -8.57 22.32 -71.38
N VAL A 727 -9.87 22.35 -71.02
CA VAL A 727 -10.57 21.21 -70.42
C VAL A 727 -11.57 20.65 -71.43
N SER A 728 -11.34 19.43 -71.89
CA SER A 728 -12.29 18.78 -72.80
C SER A 728 -13.62 18.46 -72.10
N ARG A 729 -14.74 18.44 -72.83
CA ARG A 729 -16.05 18.08 -72.28
C ARG A 729 -16.08 16.70 -71.63
N ALA A 730 -15.36 15.73 -72.20
CA ALA A 730 -15.23 14.39 -71.62
C ALA A 730 -14.51 14.47 -70.26
N ARG A 731 -13.41 15.24 -70.19
CA ARG A 731 -12.66 15.43 -68.95
C ARG A 731 -13.46 16.14 -67.88
N ALA A 732 -14.20 17.20 -68.23
CA ALA A 732 -15.10 17.88 -67.29
C ALA A 732 -16.17 16.92 -66.74
N SER A 733 -16.71 16.04 -67.59
CA SER A 733 -17.69 15.02 -67.16
C SER A 733 -17.07 14.00 -66.20
N GLU A 734 -15.82 13.59 -66.42
CA GLU A 734 -15.08 12.72 -65.50
C GLU A 734 -14.85 13.37 -64.12
N LEU A 735 -14.49 14.65 -64.09
CA LEU A 735 -14.31 15.40 -62.84
C LEU A 735 -15.63 15.55 -62.07
N VAL A 736 -16.74 15.82 -62.77
CA VAL A 736 -18.08 15.84 -62.17
C VAL A 736 -18.46 14.48 -61.59
N ALA A 737 -18.29 13.40 -62.36
CA ALA A 737 -18.58 12.05 -61.87
C ALA A 737 -17.71 11.69 -60.65
N TRP A 738 -16.45 12.12 -60.64
CA TRP A 738 -15.53 11.91 -59.52
C TRP A 738 -15.98 12.65 -58.26
N VAL A 739 -16.32 13.95 -58.35
CA VAL A 739 -16.71 14.73 -57.17
C VAL A 739 -18.09 14.32 -56.64
N LEU A 740 -19.02 13.93 -57.52
CA LEU A 740 -20.30 13.35 -57.10
C LEU A 740 -20.11 12.01 -56.38
N ASN A 741 -19.19 11.16 -56.85
CA ASN A 741 -18.87 9.94 -56.12
C ASN A 741 -18.33 10.25 -54.71
N ARG A 742 -17.51 11.30 -54.57
CA ARG A 742 -17.02 11.76 -53.27
C ARG A 742 -18.15 12.26 -52.36
N GLU A 743 -19.11 13.00 -52.88
CA GLU A 743 -20.28 13.46 -52.12
C GLU A 743 -21.09 12.29 -51.52
N THR A 744 -21.24 11.18 -52.25
CA THR A 744 -21.88 9.97 -51.70
C THR A 744 -21.12 9.32 -50.52
N GLN A 745 -19.84 9.67 -50.34
CA GLN A 745 -19.00 9.22 -49.22
C GLN A 745 -19.00 10.23 -48.05
N GLY A 746 -19.78 11.31 -48.14
CA GLY A 746 -19.88 12.32 -47.09
C GLY A 746 -19.02 13.56 -47.28
N ASP A 747 -18.30 13.68 -48.40
CA ASP A 747 -17.64 14.94 -48.80
C ASP A 747 -18.69 16.00 -49.19
N GLU A 748 -18.29 17.28 -49.16
CA GLU A 748 -19.14 18.42 -49.53
C GLU A 748 -18.69 19.00 -50.88
N ILE A 749 -19.65 19.52 -51.67
CA ILE A 749 -19.37 20.26 -52.91
C ILE A 749 -19.77 21.72 -52.71
N GLY A 750 -18.77 22.60 -52.61
CA GLY A 750 -18.96 24.06 -52.56
C GLY A 750 -18.53 24.74 -53.85
N LEU A 751 -18.52 26.08 -53.83
CA LEU A 751 -18.16 26.92 -54.97
C LEU A 751 -16.84 27.66 -54.72
N HIS A 752 -15.93 27.62 -55.69
CA HIS A 752 -14.73 28.45 -55.71
C HIS A 752 -14.68 29.25 -57.00
N LEU A 753 -14.41 30.55 -56.91
CA LEU A 753 -14.36 31.42 -58.10
C LEU A 753 -13.14 32.31 -58.12
N HIS A 754 -12.38 32.19 -59.21
CA HIS A 754 -11.47 33.21 -59.71
C HIS A 754 -12.13 33.97 -60.86
N MET A 755 -11.82 35.26 -61.05
CA MET A 755 -12.47 36.14 -62.03
C MET A 755 -11.92 35.97 -63.45
N HIS A 756 -11.77 34.71 -63.89
CA HIS A 756 -11.24 34.36 -65.20
C HIS A 756 -12.02 35.05 -66.33
N THR A 757 -11.29 35.63 -67.28
CA THR A 757 -11.86 36.49 -68.34
C THR A 757 -12.84 35.75 -69.26
N ASP A 758 -12.66 34.45 -69.47
CA ASP A 758 -13.60 33.62 -70.24
C ASP A 758 -14.89 33.36 -69.48
N MET A 759 -14.79 33.08 -68.17
CA MET A 759 -15.92 32.93 -67.26
C MET A 759 -16.75 34.22 -67.13
N VAL A 760 -16.09 35.35 -66.93
CA VAL A 760 -16.77 36.65 -66.82
C VAL A 760 -17.50 37.01 -68.12
N ARG A 761 -16.89 36.75 -69.29
CA ARG A 761 -17.56 36.90 -70.59
C ARG A 761 -18.72 35.93 -70.76
N ALA A 762 -18.58 34.68 -70.31
CA ALA A 762 -19.63 33.67 -70.39
C ALA A 762 -20.84 34.02 -69.51
N ALA A 763 -20.62 34.72 -68.39
CA ALA A 763 -21.66 35.30 -67.57
C ALA A 763 -22.32 36.54 -68.20
N GLY A 764 -21.80 37.06 -69.32
CA GLY A 764 -22.34 38.22 -70.04
C GLY A 764 -21.78 39.57 -69.57
N LEU A 765 -20.65 39.56 -68.85
CA LEU A 765 -20.01 40.76 -68.31
C LEU A 765 -18.73 41.11 -69.07
N THR A 766 -18.28 42.35 -68.93
CA THR A 766 -16.96 42.78 -69.41
C THR A 766 -15.92 42.44 -68.33
N PRO A 767 -14.86 41.67 -68.64
CA PRO A 767 -13.82 41.38 -67.65
C PRO A 767 -13.08 42.63 -67.23
N HIS A 768 -12.91 42.81 -65.92
CA HIS A 768 -11.96 43.76 -65.37
C HIS A 768 -10.54 43.19 -65.45
N GLU A 769 -9.54 44.05 -65.63
CA GLU A 769 -8.12 43.64 -65.73
C GLU A 769 -7.30 44.00 -64.48
N GLU A 770 -7.74 45.00 -63.72
CA GLU A 770 -7.09 45.56 -62.54
C GLU A 770 -8.14 45.99 -61.51
N PRO A 771 -7.84 45.97 -60.19
CA PRO A 771 -6.57 45.52 -59.64
C PRO A 771 -6.47 43.99 -59.62
N ARG A 772 -5.23 43.49 -59.78
CA ARG A 772 -4.90 42.07 -59.64
C ARG A 772 -3.73 41.88 -58.68
N TRP A 773 -3.74 40.80 -57.89
CA TRP A 773 -2.65 40.51 -56.95
C TRP A 773 -1.40 39.97 -57.64
N GLY A 774 -1.56 39.33 -58.80
CA GLY A 774 -0.49 38.63 -59.52
C GLY A 774 -0.31 39.07 -60.97
N GLY A 775 0.50 38.30 -61.70
CA GLY A 775 0.89 38.62 -63.08
C GLY A 775 0.05 37.93 -64.17
N ARG A 776 -0.95 37.09 -63.81
CA ARG A 776 -1.74 36.36 -64.81
C ARG A 776 -2.71 37.30 -65.51
N VAL A 777 -2.68 37.28 -66.84
CA VAL A 777 -3.53 38.15 -67.70
C VAL A 777 -4.88 37.51 -68.06
N ASN A 778 -5.12 36.26 -67.66
CA ASN A 778 -6.34 35.53 -67.98
C ASN A 778 -7.51 35.83 -67.02
N GLY A 779 -7.35 36.78 -66.09
CA GLY A 779 -8.36 37.15 -65.09
C GLY A 779 -8.28 36.36 -63.78
N HIS A 780 -7.46 35.30 -63.72
CA HIS A 780 -7.29 34.50 -62.51
C HIS A 780 -6.93 35.37 -61.29
N ASP A 781 -6.04 36.34 -61.48
CA ASP A 781 -5.49 37.14 -60.38
C ASP A 781 -6.32 38.40 -60.06
N VAL A 782 -7.45 38.61 -60.75
CA VAL A 782 -8.30 39.80 -60.56
C VAL A 782 -9.16 39.62 -59.32
N LEU A 783 -9.24 40.68 -58.51
CA LEU A 783 -9.96 40.73 -57.25
C LEU A 783 -11.47 40.57 -57.45
N THR A 784 -12.12 39.71 -56.67
CA THR A 784 -13.60 39.62 -56.65
C THR A 784 -14.22 40.94 -56.23
N THR A 785 -13.61 41.63 -55.26
CA THR A 785 -14.03 42.96 -54.75
C THR A 785 -14.02 44.07 -55.80
N ASN A 786 -13.52 43.80 -57.01
CA ASN A 786 -13.59 44.73 -58.12
C ASN A 786 -14.92 44.64 -58.89
N TYR A 787 -15.75 43.63 -58.58
CA TYR A 787 -17.08 43.45 -59.17
C TYR A 787 -18.12 43.90 -58.15
N ASN A 788 -18.92 44.90 -58.52
CA ASN A 788 -19.99 45.38 -57.65
C ASN A 788 -21.09 44.33 -57.45
N TYR A 789 -22.03 44.59 -56.54
CA TYR A 789 -23.15 43.70 -56.23
C TYR A 789 -23.82 43.08 -57.47
N GLN A 790 -24.18 43.88 -58.49
CA GLN A 790 -24.93 43.39 -59.65
C GLN A 790 -24.07 42.50 -60.54
N GLU A 791 -22.80 42.87 -60.73
CA GLU A 791 -21.86 42.10 -61.52
C GLU A 791 -21.55 40.76 -60.83
N PHE A 792 -21.27 40.79 -59.52
CA PHE A 792 -20.97 39.58 -58.77
C PHE A 792 -22.20 38.66 -58.63
N ASP A 793 -23.40 39.21 -58.41
CA ASP A 793 -24.65 38.44 -58.43
C ASP A 793 -24.88 37.73 -59.76
N GLN A 794 -24.57 38.38 -60.88
CA GLN A 794 -24.63 37.76 -62.20
C GLN A 794 -23.61 36.63 -62.37
N LEU A 795 -22.39 36.77 -61.84
CA LEU A 795 -21.37 35.71 -61.82
C LEU A 795 -21.80 34.51 -60.96
N ILE A 796 -22.37 34.77 -59.78
CA ILE A 796 -22.90 33.73 -58.88
C ILE A 796 -24.07 33.00 -59.53
N LYS A 797 -25.04 33.72 -60.11
CA LYS A 797 -26.18 33.10 -60.82
C LYS A 797 -25.74 32.26 -62.01
N TRP A 798 -24.76 32.74 -62.79
CA TRP A 798 -24.16 31.95 -63.87
C TRP A 798 -23.52 30.67 -63.34
N SER A 799 -22.77 30.76 -62.24
CA SER A 799 -22.09 29.62 -61.61
C SER A 799 -23.09 28.56 -61.11
N LEU A 800 -24.15 29.00 -60.44
CA LEU A 800 -25.24 28.13 -59.95
C LEU A 800 -26.00 27.47 -61.11
N ASP A 801 -26.21 28.19 -62.22
CA ASP A 801 -26.78 27.63 -63.45
C ASP A 801 -25.86 26.56 -64.06
N GLN A 802 -24.53 26.75 -64.04
CA GLN A 802 -23.60 25.71 -64.47
C GLN A 802 -23.63 24.47 -63.58
N PHE A 803 -23.71 24.63 -62.25
CA PHE A 803 -23.85 23.49 -61.33
C PHE A 803 -25.12 22.70 -61.64
N SER A 804 -26.26 23.40 -61.77
CA SER A 804 -27.56 22.80 -62.10
C SER A 804 -27.52 22.06 -63.45
N LYS A 805 -27.00 22.69 -64.51
CA LYS A 805 -26.89 22.09 -65.86
C LYS A 805 -26.02 20.83 -65.91
N ASN A 806 -25.05 20.71 -65.01
CA ASN A 806 -24.12 19.59 -64.97
C ASN A 806 -24.41 18.60 -63.84
N GLY A 807 -25.58 18.71 -63.18
CA GLY A 807 -26.04 17.76 -62.17
C GLY A 807 -25.29 17.82 -60.84
N LEU A 808 -24.59 18.92 -60.55
CA LEU A 808 -23.98 19.16 -59.24
C LEU A 808 -25.04 19.70 -58.27
N PRO A 809 -24.95 19.36 -56.97
CA PRO A 809 -25.86 19.91 -55.95
C PRO A 809 -25.66 21.43 -55.83
N ARG A 810 -26.68 22.14 -55.36
CA ARG A 810 -26.56 23.58 -55.12
C ARG A 810 -25.55 23.80 -53.97
N PRO A 811 -24.43 24.51 -54.20
CA PRO A 811 -23.42 24.72 -53.17
C PRO A 811 -23.94 25.69 -52.11
N ILE A 812 -23.57 25.44 -50.84
CA ILE A 812 -23.85 26.35 -49.71
C ILE A 812 -22.59 26.98 -49.11
N THR A 813 -21.41 26.43 -49.42
CA THR A 813 -20.12 26.97 -48.99
C THR A 813 -19.40 27.61 -50.18
N PHE A 814 -18.81 28.78 -49.96
CA PHE A 814 -18.07 29.55 -50.94
C PHE A 814 -16.65 29.85 -50.47
N ARG A 815 -15.73 30.03 -51.42
CA ARG A 815 -14.46 30.72 -51.18
C ARG A 815 -14.06 31.56 -52.38
N ALA A 816 -13.69 32.81 -52.13
CA ALA A 816 -13.20 33.72 -53.15
C ALA A 816 -11.79 33.35 -53.59
N GLY A 817 -11.54 33.47 -54.88
CA GLY A 817 -10.21 33.37 -55.46
C GLY A 817 -9.27 34.40 -54.83
N GLY A 818 -8.11 33.92 -54.38
CA GLY A 818 -7.15 34.75 -53.66
C GLY A 818 -7.70 35.36 -52.38
N TRP A 819 -8.80 34.86 -51.80
CA TRP A 819 -9.44 35.36 -50.58
C TRP A 819 -9.90 36.82 -50.59
N PHE A 820 -10.14 37.40 -51.77
CA PHE A 820 -10.67 38.75 -51.86
C PHE A 820 -12.18 38.69 -52.00
N ILE A 821 -12.88 39.08 -50.95
CA ILE A 821 -14.33 39.31 -50.92
C ILE A 821 -14.58 40.42 -49.89
N ASP A 822 -15.56 41.29 -50.17
CA ASP A 822 -15.98 42.40 -49.33
C ASP A 822 -17.41 42.18 -48.79
N GLU A 823 -17.90 43.10 -47.95
CA GLU A 823 -19.23 43.03 -47.36
C GLU A 823 -20.34 42.98 -48.42
N GLU A 824 -20.17 43.72 -49.53
CA GLU A 824 -21.15 43.78 -50.62
C GLU A 824 -21.25 42.43 -51.34
N ASN A 825 -20.10 41.80 -51.63
CA ASN A 825 -20.04 40.48 -52.25
C ASN A 825 -20.48 39.36 -51.28
N LEU A 826 -20.18 39.47 -49.98
CA LEU A 826 -20.74 38.55 -48.96
C LEU A 826 -22.27 38.62 -48.91
N GLN A 827 -22.85 39.82 -49.05
CA GLN A 827 -24.30 39.98 -49.13
C GLN A 827 -24.88 39.29 -50.39
N VAL A 828 -24.21 39.39 -51.55
CA VAL A 828 -24.60 38.65 -52.76
C VAL A 828 -24.64 37.14 -52.51
N LEU A 829 -23.66 36.58 -51.81
CA LEU A 829 -23.63 35.16 -51.47
C LEU A 829 -24.83 34.78 -50.60
N ALA A 830 -25.09 35.54 -49.54
CA ALA A 830 -26.23 35.33 -48.65
C ALA A 830 -27.57 35.38 -49.42
N ASP A 831 -27.75 36.39 -50.27
CA ASP A 831 -28.96 36.57 -51.09
C ASP A 831 -29.16 35.44 -52.12
N ASN A 832 -28.06 34.77 -52.50
CA ASN A 832 -28.07 33.59 -53.35
C ASN A 832 -28.07 32.26 -52.56
N GLY A 833 -28.30 32.29 -51.25
CA GLY A 833 -28.51 31.10 -50.42
C GLY A 833 -27.23 30.34 -50.06
N PHE A 834 -26.06 30.96 -50.18
CA PHE A 834 -24.86 30.48 -49.51
C PHE A 834 -24.97 30.74 -48.01
N ARG A 835 -24.45 29.81 -47.23
CA ARG A 835 -24.52 29.84 -45.76
C ARG A 835 -23.16 29.94 -45.11
N VAL A 836 -22.10 29.58 -45.82
CA VAL A 836 -20.71 29.66 -45.36
C VAL A 836 -19.86 30.36 -46.41
N ASP A 837 -19.12 31.38 -45.99
CA ASP A 837 -17.87 31.79 -46.65
C ASP A 837 -16.70 31.26 -45.82
N THR A 838 -15.59 30.96 -46.49
CA THR A 838 -14.34 30.56 -45.83
C THR A 838 -13.16 31.28 -46.46
N SER A 839 -13.38 32.57 -46.78
CA SER A 839 -12.36 33.43 -47.36
C SER A 839 -11.57 34.20 -46.31
N GLY A 840 -12.14 34.40 -45.11
CA GLY A 840 -11.54 35.14 -44.01
C GLY A 840 -10.21 34.58 -43.55
N ARG A 841 -9.26 35.46 -43.27
CA ARG A 841 -7.89 35.10 -42.85
C ARG A 841 -7.19 36.25 -42.13
N GLU A 842 -5.99 36.02 -41.61
CA GLU A 842 -5.18 37.13 -41.10
C GLU A 842 -4.82 38.13 -42.19
N PHE A 843 -4.52 39.36 -41.75
CA PHE A 843 -4.01 40.39 -42.65
C PHE A 843 -2.65 40.02 -43.22
N LEU A 844 -2.50 40.25 -44.52
CA LEU A 844 -1.21 40.24 -45.22
C LEU A 844 -1.27 41.12 -46.47
N ILE A 845 -0.10 41.43 -47.00
CA ILE A 845 0.07 42.04 -48.33
C ILE A 845 0.33 40.89 -49.31
N TYR A 846 -0.53 40.73 -50.31
CA TYR A 846 -0.57 39.53 -51.15
C TYR A 846 -0.12 39.74 -52.58
N GLY A 847 0.56 38.72 -53.08
CA GLY A 847 1.04 38.64 -54.46
C GLY A 847 2.18 39.63 -54.78
N PRO A 848 2.79 39.47 -55.97
CA PRO A 848 3.88 40.35 -56.42
C PRO A 848 3.46 41.81 -56.65
N ASN A 849 2.16 42.10 -56.78
CA ASN A 849 1.65 43.46 -56.93
C ASN A 849 1.34 44.15 -55.58
N GLU A 850 1.72 43.50 -54.47
CA GLU A 850 1.63 44.06 -53.10
C GLU A 850 0.22 44.57 -52.72
N ILE A 851 -0.81 43.79 -53.04
CA ILE A 851 -2.20 44.18 -52.74
C ILE A 851 -2.51 43.92 -51.26
N PRO A 852 -2.92 44.93 -50.47
CA PRO A 852 -3.37 44.72 -49.09
C PRO A 852 -4.64 43.87 -49.05
N HIS A 853 -4.70 42.87 -48.17
CA HIS A 853 -5.92 42.11 -47.97
C HIS A 853 -7.01 42.92 -47.28
N VAL A 854 -8.25 42.61 -47.66
CA VAL A 854 -9.49 43.10 -47.04
C VAL A 854 -9.85 42.36 -45.74
N TRP A 855 -9.17 41.24 -45.46
CA TRP A 855 -9.30 40.48 -44.23
C TRP A 855 -8.19 40.83 -43.24
N ASN A 856 -8.54 40.85 -41.96
CA ASN A 856 -7.68 41.14 -40.82
C ASN A 856 -8.17 40.41 -39.57
N LEU A 857 -8.37 39.09 -39.69
CA LEU A 857 -8.81 38.25 -38.59
C LEU A 857 -7.61 37.79 -37.73
N GLU A 858 -7.88 37.43 -36.48
CA GLU A 858 -6.89 36.76 -35.65
C GLU A 858 -6.77 35.28 -36.06
N ILE A 859 -5.60 34.69 -35.82
CA ILE A 859 -5.34 33.27 -36.12
C ILE A 859 -6.17 32.31 -35.26
N THR A 860 -6.86 32.84 -34.25
CA THR A 860 -7.77 32.14 -33.35
C THR A 860 -9.22 32.61 -33.49
N THR A 861 -9.53 33.48 -34.45
CA THR A 861 -10.90 33.91 -34.71
C THR A 861 -11.78 32.69 -34.96
N ARG A 862 -12.88 32.62 -34.21
CA ARG A 862 -13.90 31.58 -34.33
C ARG A 862 -14.85 31.92 -35.46
N PRO A 863 -15.58 30.94 -36.02
CA PRO A 863 -16.69 31.22 -36.91
C PRO A 863 -17.68 32.25 -36.34
N PHE A 864 -18.11 33.18 -37.18
CA PHE A 864 -19.00 34.28 -36.83
C PHE A 864 -19.86 34.69 -38.03
N LYS A 865 -20.88 35.52 -37.82
CA LYS A 865 -21.60 36.18 -38.92
C LYS A 865 -21.05 37.59 -39.13
N PRO A 866 -20.49 37.94 -40.30
CA PRO A 866 -19.90 39.24 -40.54
C PRO A 866 -20.89 40.40 -40.40
N SER A 867 -20.42 41.57 -39.99
CA SER A 867 -21.18 42.81 -39.95
C SER A 867 -21.45 43.31 -41.37
N VAL A 868 -22.60 43.93 -41.61
CA VAL A 868 -22.90 44.58 -42.90
C VAL A 868 -21.99 45.77 -43.22
N SER A 869 -21.23 46.27 -42.23
CA SER A 869 -20.35 47.44 -42.38
C SER A 869 -18.86 47.15 -42.22
N ASP A 870 -18.50 45.95 -41.76
CA ASP A 870 -17.11 45.52 -41.60
C ASP A 870 -17.06 44.00 -41.51
N GLN A 871 -16.56 43.35 -42.55
CA GLN A 871 -16.51 41.90 -42.61
C GLN A 871 -15.60 41.27 -41.54
N ASN A 872 -14.69 42.04 -40.95
CA ASN A 872 -13.79 41.57 -39.90
C ASN A 872 -14.41 41.64 -38.50
N SER A 873 -15.68 42.04 -38.40
CA SER A 873 -16.41 42.24 -37.16
C SER A 873 -17.71 41.45 -37.18
N ASP A 874 -18.15 40.97 -36.01
CA ASP A 874 -19.46 40.34 -35.81
C ASP A 874 -20.52 41.32 -35.29
N THR A 875 -20.24 42.64 -35.33
CA THR A 875 -21.14 43.65 -34.76
C THR A 875 -22.45 43.76 -35.56
N PRO A 876 -23.63 43.66 -34.92
CA PRO A 876 -24.91 43.81 -35.61
C PRO A 876 -25.13 45.18 -36.28
N PRO A 877 -25.90 45.26 -37.38
CA PRO A 877 -26.56 44.14 -38.07
C PRO A 877 -25.56 43.29 -38.86
N GLN A 878 -25.82 41.99 -38.91
CA GLN A 878 -24.96 40.99 -39.55
C GLN A 878 -25.53 40.56 -40.89
N ILE A 879 -24.65 40.14 -41.81
CA ILE A 879 -24.99 39.43 -43.04
C ILE A 879 -25.41 38.01 -42.66
N ASP A 880 -26.45 37.45 -43.29
CA ASP A 880 -26.93 36.10 -43.00
C ASP A 880 -26.07 35.02 -43.68
N ILE A 881 -24.77 35.07 -43.44
CA ILE A 881 -23.77 34.09 -43.87
C ILE A 881 -22.77 33.92 -42.73
N TRP A 882 -22.32 32.70 -42.50
CA TRP A 882 -21.24 32.44 -41.56
C TRP A 882 -19.90 32.57 -42.27
N GLU A 883 -18.97 33.29 -41.65
CA GLU A 883 -17.56 33.25 -42.02
C GLU A 883 -16.86 32.18 -41.19
N PHE A 884 -16.22 31.24 -41.88
CA PHE A 884 -15.41 30.16 -41.32
C PHE A 884 -13.94 30.44 -41.68
N PRO A 885 -13.19 31.14 -40.79
CA PRO A 885 -11.88 31.63 -41.13
C PRO A 885 -10.94 30.50 -41.57
N ASN A 886 -10.14 30.75 -42.60
CA ASN A 886 -9.00 29.93 -43.01
C ASN A 886 -7.82 30.10 -42.04
N ASN A 887 -8.09 29.92 -40.75
CA ASN A 887 -7.14 30.09 -39.66
C ASN A 887 -6.12 28.94 -39.57
N GLY A 888 -6.35 27.80 -40.24
CA GLY A 888 -5.39 26.70 -40.44
C GLY A 888 -4.37 26.93 -41.56
N LEU A 889 -4.65 27.86 -42.48
CA LEU A 889 -3.87 28.20 -43.67
C LEU A 889 -3.83 27.12 -44.77
N ASP A 890 -3.25 27.50 -45.91
CA ASP A 890 -3.09 26.64 -47.08
C ASP A 890 -1.81 25.80 -47.00
N SER A 891 -1.92 24.50 -47.29
CA SER A 891 -0.79 23.59 -47.32
C SER A 891 0.13 23.79 -48.53
N THR A 892 -0.31 24.51 -49.55
CA THR A 892 0.45 24.69 -50.78
C THR A 892 1.66 25.59 -50.53
N ASN A 893 1.43 26.76 -49.92
CA ASN A 893 2.44 27.78 -49.69
C ASN A 893 3.12 27.69 -48.32
N ASN A 894 2.57 26.94 -47.37
CA ASN A 894 3.12 26.82 -46.02
C ASN A 894 3.75 25.44 -45.78
N PRO A 895 4.80 25.32 -44.93
CA PRO A 895 5.34 24.02 -44.54
C PRO A 895 4.42 23.33 -43.51
N GLY A 896 4.47 22.00 -43.44
CA GLY A 896 3.62 21.22 -42.51
C GLY A 896 3.79 21.58 -41.03
N SER A 897 5.00 21.97 -40.60
CA SER A 897 5.25 22.45 -39.24
C SER A 897 4.44 23.71 -38.92
N PHE A 898 4.27 24.60 -39.90
CA PHE A 898 3.52 25.82 -39.69
C PHE A 898 2.01 25.53 -39.59
N LEU A 899 1.50 24.60 -40.39
CA LEU A 899 0.09 24.14 -40.27
C LEU A 899 -0.20 23.56 -38.88
N ILE A 900 0.78 22.82 -38.31
CA ILE A 900 0.72 22.31 -36.94
C ILE A 900 0.75 23.45 -35.92
N ASP A 901 1.58 24.48 -36.12
CA ASP A 901 1.58 25.67 -35.26
C ASP A 901 0.21 26.39 -35.28
N ARG A 902 -0.45 26.45 -36.45
CA ARG A 902 -1.81 27.00 -36.58
C ARG A 902 -2.86 26.17 -35.84
N PHE A 903 -2.74 24.84 -35.89
CA PHE A 903 -3.57 23.95 -35.08
C PHE A 903 -3.38 24.27 -33.59
N ASN A 904 -2.12 24.28 -33.15
CA ASN A 904 -1.74 24.47 -31.76
C ASN A 904 -2.13 25.85 -31.21
N ALA A 905 -2.15 26.89 -32.05
CA ALA A 905 -2.65 28.21 -31.66
C ALA A 905 -4.13 28.17 -31.26
N ASN A 906 -4.91 27.30 -31.90
CA ASN A 906 -6.33 27.11 -31.61
C ASN A 906 -6.59 26.05 -30.53
N TYR A 907 -5.72 25.04 -30.42
CA TYR A 907 -5.89 23.95 -29.48
C TYR A 907 -4.60 23.21 -29.18
N THR A 908 -4.20 23.18 -27.90
CA THR A 908 -2.98 22.49 -27.42
C THR A 908 -3.26 21.21 -26.62
N GLY A 909 -4.52 20.77 -26.56
CA GLY A 909 -4.98 19.64 -25.74
C GLY A 909 -5.91 20.05 -24.59
N GLY A 910 -6.55 19.05 -23.96
CA GLY A 910 -7.50 19.27 -22.86
C GLY A 910 -8.93 19.62 -23.31
N THR A 911 -9.74 20.17 -22.41
CA THR A 911 -11.16 20.46 -22.68
C THR A 911 -11.35 21.89 -23.17
N LEU A 912 -12.09 22.07 -24.27
CA LEU A 912 -12.54 23.37 -24.76
C LEU A 912 -13.75 23.88 -24.00
N ARG A 913 -13.75 25.18 -23.70
CA ARG A 913 -14.85 25.86 -23.00
C ARG A 913 -15.97 26.33 -23.92
N GLU A 914 -15.68 26.45 -25.21
CA GLU A 914 -16.58 26.89 -26.26
C GLU A 914 -16.14 26.20 -27.56
N ALA A 915 -17.03 26.02 -28.53
CA ALA A 915 -16.67 25.39 -29.79
C ALA A 915 -15.68 26.25 -30.60
N GLN A 916 -14.89 25.59 -31.43
CA GLN A 916 -13.92 26.22 -32.33
C GLN A 916 -13.89 25.47 -33.67
N THR A 917 -13.45 26.14 -34.73
CA THR A 917 -13.19 25.53 -36.04
C THR A 917 -11.83 25.94 -36.54
N VAL A 918 -11.05 24.96 -37.01
CA VAL A 918 -9.79 25.19 -37.70
C VAL A 918 -9.94 24.73 -39.14
N SER A 919 -9.85 25.67 -40.07
CA SER A 919 -10.05 25.38 -41.49
C SER A 919 -8.72 25.38 -42.24
N TYR A 920 -8.43 24.26 -42.89
CA TYR A 920 -7.26 24.09 -43.76
C TYR A 920 -7.69 24.03 -45.21
N MET A 921 -6.77 24.36 -46.11
CA MET A 921 -7.00 24.16 -47.53
C MET A 921 -5.79 23.61 -48.27
N SER A 922 -6.06 23.00 -49.42
CA SER A 922 -5.06 22.59 -50.40
C SER A 922 -5.56 22.86 -51.82
N HIS A 923 -4.67 22.71 -52.79
CA HIS A 923 -5.04 22.76 -54.21
C HIS A 923 -4.86 21.37 -54.82
N PRO A 924 -5.78 20.93 -55.70
CA PRO A 924 -5.65 19.63 -56.34
C PRO A 924 -4.55 19.64 -57.42
N HIS A 925 -4.17 20.83 -57.90
CA HIS A 925 -3.08 21.01 -58.86
C HIS A 925 -1.73 20.87 -58.14
N TRP A 926 -0.90 19.93 -58.58
CA TRP A 926 0.42 19.62 -58.00
C TRP A 926 0.40 19.05 -56.57
N PHE A 927 -0.73 18.48 -56.14
CA PHE A 927 -0.96 17.99 -54.78
C PHE A 927 0.18 17.09 -54.23
N ASN A 928 0.69 16.17 -55.05
CA ASN A 928 1.77 15.26 -54.62
C ASN A 928 3.12 15.94 -54.37
N ILE A 929 3.32 17.12 -54.93
CA ILE A 929 4.59 17.86 -54.83
C ILE A 929 4.57 18.72 -53.57
N TYR A 930 3.47 19.45 -53.34
CA TYR A 930 3.42 20.47 -52.30
C TYR A 930 2.62 20.03 -51.07
N ASP A 931 1.39 19.58 -51.25
CA ASP A 931 0.42 19.43 -50.16
C ASP A 931 0.50 18.06 -49.47
N ASN A 932 0.60 16.98 -50.24
CA ASN A 932 0.50 15.61 -49.78
C ASN A 932 1.38 15.27 -48.55
N PRO A 933 2.72 15.47 -48.56
CA PRO A 933 3.54 15.16 -47.39
C PRO A 933 3.23 16.04 -46.18
N LYS A 934 2.76 17.28 -46.39
CA LYS A 934 2.46 18.24 -45.33
C LYS A 934 1.13 17.92 -44.66
N MET A 935 0.14 17.47 -45.44
CA MET A 935 -1.15 17.04 -44.92
C MET A 935 -1.03 15.75 -44.10
N TYR A 936 -0.19 14.79 -44.51
CA TYR A 936 0.14 13.65 -43.64
C TYR A 936 0.75 14.10 -42.31
N ALA A 937 1.74 15.00 -42.34
CA ALA A 937 2.38 15.50 -41.12
C ALA A 937 1.39 16.23 -40.20
N LEU A 938 0.51 17.06 -40.76
CA LEU A 938 -0.54 17.76 -40.01
C LEU A 938 -1.54 16.77 -39.39
N LEU A 939 -2.10 15.85 -40.19
CA LEU A 939 -3.16 14.96 -39.72
C LEU A 939 -2.63 13.90 -38.76
N ASP A 940 -1.38 13.41 -38.93
CA ASP A 940 -0.71 12.58 -37.93
C ASP A 940 -0.57 13.30 -36.57
N HIS A 941 -0.39 14.63 -36.57
CA HIS A 941 -0.40 15.44 -35.35
C HIS A 941 -1.81 15.57 -34.76
N VAL A 942 -2.80 15.94 -35.58
CA VAL A 942 -4.20 16.16 -35.15
C VAL A 942 -4.86 14.88 -34.65
N GLU A 943 -4.51 13.71 -35.19
CA GLU A 943 -5.00 12.39 -34.76
C GLU A 943 -4.73 12.10 -33.27
N ASN A 944 -3.76 12.77 -32.65
CA ASN A 944 -3.50 12.68 -31.20
C ASN A 944 -4.58 13.34 -30.34
N PHE A 945 -5.56 13.98 -30.98
CA PHE A 945 -6.67 14.68 -30.33
C PHE A 945 -8.04 14.27 -30.90
N ALA A 946 -8.08 13.29 -31.82
CA ALA A 946 -9.30 12.88 -32.50
C ALA A 946 -10.30 12.21 -31.56
N PHE A 947 -11.57 12.62 -31.66
CA PHE A 947 -12.68 12.07 -30.87
C PHE A 947 -13.00 10.63 -31.23
N LYS A 948 -12.93 10.26 -32.51
CA LYS A 948 -13.13 8.87 -32.98
C LYS A 948 -12.17 7.87 -32.32
N ASN A 949 -10.98 8.33 -31.90
CA ASN A 949 -9.97 7.52 -31.22
C ASN A 949 -9.98 7.71 -29.69
N ASP A 950 -10.97 8.44 -29.17
CA ASP A 950 -11.11 8.76 -27.75
C ASP A 950 -9.90 9.50 -27.15
N LYS A 951 -9.22 10.33 -27.97
CA LYS A 951 -8.02 11.08 -27.56
C LYS A 951 -8.28 12.57 -27.27
N GLY A 952 -9.36 13.14 -27.78
CA GLY A 952 -9.68 14.56 -27.63
C GLY A 952 -11.04 14.92 -28.21
N PRO A 953 -11.39 16.22 -28.24
CA PRO A 953 -12.68 16.71 -28.74
C PRO A 953 -12.68 17.01 -30.24
N VAL A 954 -11.65 16.57 -30.99
CA VAL A 954 -11.50 16.94 -32.40
C VAL A 954 -12.39 16.09 -33.30
N LEU A 955 -13.18 16.76 -34.13
CA LEU A 955 -14.04 16.18 -35.15
C LEU A 955 -13.56 16.61 -36.53
N TYR A 956 -13.24 15.63 -37.38
CA TYR A 956 -13.04 15.87 -38.80
C TYR A 956 -14.38 16.00 -39.50
N VAL A 957 -14.60 17.13 -40.15
CA VAL A 957 -15.90 17.50 -40.70
C VAL A 957 -15.73 18.34 -41.97
N THR A 958 -16.76 18.36 -42.81
CA THR A 958 -16.86 19.38 -43.89
C THR A 958 -17.31 20.73 -43.31
N HIS A 959 -17.27 21.80 -44.11
CA HIS A 959 -17.76 23.12 -43.70
C HIS A 959 -19.27 23.10 -43.46
N GLU A 960 -20.04 22.41 -44.30
CA GLU A 960 -21.48 22.19 -44.09
C GLU A 960 -21.74 21.46 -42.76
N GLN A 961 -20.99 20.41 -42.47
CA GLN A 961 -21.15 19.65 -41.24
C GLN A 961 -20.80 20.50 -40.01
N ALA A 962 -19.72 21.28 -40.09
CA ALA A 962 -19.35 22.22 -39.04
C ALA A 962 -20.41 23.31 -38.84
N LEU A 963 -21.00 23.86 -39.92
CA LEU A 963 -22.13 24.79 -39.86
C LEU A 963 -23.30 24.19 -39.07
N ARG A 964 -23.69 22.94 -39.35
CA ARG A 964 -24.76 22.27 -38.57
C ARG A 964 -24.45 22.28 -37.08
N GLY A 965 -23.19 22.04 -36.70
CA GLY A 965 -22.73 22.14 -35.31
C GLY A 965 -22.83 23.56 -34.74
N TRP A 966 -22.45 24.58 -35.50
CA TRP A 966 -22.55 26.00 -35.10
C TRP A 966 -23.98 26.51 -34.96
N GLU A 967 -24.94 25.88 -35.63
CA GLU A 967 -26.36 26.22 -35.56
C GLU A 967 -27.11 25.50 -34.43
N LEU A 968 -26.49 24.48 -33.83
CA LEU A 968 -27.04 23.85 -32.64
C LEU A 968 -26.94 24.80 -31.43
N PRO A 969 -27.87 24.71 -30.46
CA PRO A 969 -27.80 25.47 -29.23
C PRO A 969 -26.47 25.26 -28.49
N THR A 970 -25.96 26.34 -27.89
CA THR A 970 -24.72 26.35 -27.10
C THR A 970 -24.89 25.82 -25.69
#